data_AF-A0A956NC51-F1
#
_entry.id   AF-A0A956NC51-F1
#
_cell.length_a   1.000
_cell.length_b   1.000
_cell.length_c   1.000
_cell.angle_alpha   90.00
_cell.angle_beta   90.00
_cell.angle_gamma   90.00
#
_symmetry.space_group_name_H-M   'P 1'
#
loop_
_entity.id
_entity.type
_entity.pdbx_description
1 polymer ?
#
loop_
_entity_poly.entity_id
_entity_poly.type
_entity_poly.pdbx_seq_one_letter_code
_entity_poly.pdbx_strand_id
1 'polypeptide(L)'
;MKFSRPLLLVVAFLGFLQIQCLLIPDDTEKGTRVANIRPSVRITAGASNSDTTGLSYKVLFRWNGVDVDGVVSLFQYAVDDTVTEGAWRDTTEYSARINFTAEVQDSLSGDSSRFTDWHTFYIRAIDNESAVSVPDHRFFNAVTIAPETTIEFPIITSATPQLQQTLIVRWDGDDLDSSDPEQKPVAWEYKLVPVENIITDSPEVIEASIIESDNLLLDTLRVGDKRRWIRVPFEESSLRLANLVPNSQLAFAVRAVDEAGAVEPGLEKNRNYIAFIVSGVPGTPEITIGLPAGDSHRFTAAAPDPWEIEVPANREIRFRWTGDASAYGSEFGNSNYGLDIPDPEDETLRDPNGIGGWIGWGAWREVASPIVFSNAEAGQRHHFWVKGRDISDSKDSELLCEVSIFVVPFTFEKLALIVDDSKSVPDVDHDAFMKLVMARRFLDFGEVDEFPLWGFPTEGSAPVGLTTLQLSYLAQYQHILWHTNRGVSGGPGLPLNQIKDDLGTYLSAGGRMFLVGDRISSHMVDGVFRYPKDPPPLEGDEGGDFETDNFIWTHMRVRNRIVSLETGANPAQLEASGLVGARSLHPAYPDIDLDYQKWDPWLVLDGNAFQSGISRWEAVQGFFRPIQRFAGMDSLYAPVTFDTTYTYGARHAGYDDAVLGWRYESTRQDTIDGTEQGRLVVIDFQPYYFDANAVQDMGTSSINWLMTGLDH
;
A
#
# COMPACT_ATOMS: atom_id res chain seq x y z
N MET A 1 39.11 -9.32 32.01
CA MET A 1 39.52 -9.08 30.61
C MET A 1 39.82 -7.58 30.52
N LYS A 2 41.04 -7.00 30.58
CA LYS A 2 42.39 -7.29 30.05
C LYS A 2 42.50 -7.25 28.51
N PHE A 3 42.67 -6.03 27.97
CA PHE A 3 43.52 -5.63 26.83
C PHE A 3 43.79 -4.12 27.01
N SER A 4 44.93 -3.64 27.54
CA SER A 4 46.32 -3.52 27.05
C SER A 4 46.52 -2.56 25.86
N ARG A 5 47.11 -1.40 26.19
CA ARG A 5 47.77 -0.40 25.31
C ARG A 5 48.76 -1.05 24.33
N PRO A 6 49.05 -0.38 23.19
CA PRO A 6 50.38 0.24 23.09
C PRO A 6 50.36 1.58 22.33
N LEU A 7 50.28 2.69 23.08
CA LEU A 7 50.69 4.03 22.63
C LEU A 7 52.11 4.28 23.15
N LEU A 8 53.09 3.48 22.69
CA LEU A 8 54.49 3.66 23.06
C LEU A 8 55.45 2.97 22.07
N LEU A 9 55.28 3.19 20.76
CA LEU A 9 56.28 2.76 19.77
C LEU A 9 56.27 3.53 18.43
N VAL A 10 55.72 4.74 18.36
CA VAL A 10 55.84 5.62 17.17
C VAL A 10 56.69 6.87 17.45
N VAL A 11 57.00 7.17 18.72
CA VAL A 11 57.86 8.31 19.11
C VAL A 11 59.36 8.03 18.89
N ALA A 12 59.76 6.79 18.61
CA ALA A 12 61.17 6.44 18.40
C ALA A 12 61.62 6.37 16.92
N PHE A 13 60.71 6.53 15.94
CA PHE A 13 61.07 6.51 14.51
C PHE A 13 60.88 7.85 13.79
N LEU A 14 60.18 8.82 14.42
CA LEU A 14 60.11 10.21 13.96
C LEU A 14 61.27 11.09 14.49
N GLY A 15 62.06 10.59 15.44
CA GLY A 15 63.19 11.31 16.05
C GLY A 15 64.51 11.26 15.28
N PHE A 16 64.59 10.55 14.14
CA PHE A 16 65.83 10.39 13.37
C PHE A 16 65.72 10.74 11.87
N LEU A 17 64.61 11.36 11.45
CA LEU A 17 64.37 11.75 10.05
C LEU A 17 64.00 13.24 9.87
N GLN A 18 64.28 14.09 10.86
CA GLN A 18 64.03 15.54 10.79
C GLN A 18 65.25 16.44 11.03
N ILE A 19 66.48 15.93 10.95
CA ILE A 19 67.68 16.78 10.96
C ILE A 19 68.67 16.29 9.90
N GLN A 20 68.27 16.17 8.64
CA GLN A 20 69.21 16.05 7.50
C GLN A 20 68.75 16.72 6.19
N CYS A 21 67.77 17.62 6.25
CA CYS A 21 67.56 18.57 5.15
C CYS A 21 67.93 19.98 5.64
N LEU A 22 69.00 20.50 5.05
CA LEU A 22 69.39 21.92 4.98
C LEU A 22 69.96 22.58 6.26
N LEU A 23 71.12 22.08 6.72
CA LEU A 23 72.19 22.99 7.16
C LEU A 23 73.18 23.10 5.99
N ILE A 24 72.84 23.92 5.00
CA ILE A 24 73.86 24.45 4.08
C ILE A 24 74.72 25.38 4.95
N PRO A 25 76.05 25.19 5.02
CA PRO A 25 76.92 26.12 5.70
C PRO A 25 76.78 27.50 5.05
N ASP A 26 76.51 28.52 5.87
CA ASP A 26 76.32 29.96 5.51
C ASP A 26 77.42 30.53 4.57
N ASP A 27 78.54 29.83 4.41
CA ASP A 27 79.70 30.27 3.63
C ASP A 27 79.72 29.79 2.16
N THR A 28 78.66 29.16 1.64
CA THR A 28 78.61 28.69 0.23
C THR A 28 77.63 29.40 -0.70
N GLU A 29 76.79 30.31 -0.20
CA GLU A 29 76.03 31.23 -1.06
C GLU A 29 76.94 32.39 -1.51
N LYS A 30 77.74 32.15 -2.54
CA LYS A 30 78.42 33.22 -3.28
C LYS A 30 77.44 33.86 -4.25
N GLY A 31 76.53 34.68 -3.73
CA GLY A 31 75.61 35.52 -4.49
C GLY A 31 75.17 36.73 -3.67
N THR A 32 74.95 37.88 -4.30
CA THR A 32 74.28 39.01 -3.66
C THR A 32 72.81 38.68 -3.51
N ARG A 33 72.29 38.68 -2.27
CA ARG A 33 70.85 38.59 -2.01
C ARG A 33 70.14 39.69 -2.78
N VAL A 34 69.33 39.29 -3.76
CA VAL A 34 68.49 40.21 -4.52
C VAL A 34 67.33 40.61 -3.60
N ALA A 35 66.87 41.85 -3.69
CA ALA A 35 65.71 42.29 -2.93
C ALA A 35 64.47 41.51 -3.41
N ASN A 36 63.74 40.90 -2.47
CA ASN A 36 62.57 40.08 -2.77
C ASN A 36 61.55 40.82 -3.65
N ILE A 37 61.14 40.19 -4.74
CA ILE A 37 60.13 40.70 -5.65
C ILE A 37 58.80 40.08 -5.26
N ARG A 38 57.77 40.91 -5.06
CA ARG A 38 56.44 40.41 -4.68
C ARG A 38 55.93 39.43 -5.74
N PRO A 39 55.27 38.33 -5.34
CA PRO A 39 54.68 37.40 -6.28
C PRO A 39 53.54 38.08 -7.06
N SER A 40 53.11 37.43 -8.14
CA SER A 40 51.95 37.80 -8.93
C SER A 40 50.93 36.67 -8.92
N VAL A 41 49.64 37.02 -9.00
CA VAL A 41 48.55 36.05 -9.12
C VAL A 41 47.61 36.47 -10.24
N ARG A 42 46.98 35.48 -10.89
CA ARG A 42 45.97 35.72 -11.91
C ARG A 42 44.87 34.67 -11.86
N ILE A 43 43.62 35.12 -11.89
CA ILE A 43 42.44 34.27 -12.09
C ILE A 43 42.42 33.83 -13.56
N THR A 44 42.53 32.53 -13.77
CA THR A 44 42.62 31.89 -15.09
C THR A 44 41.29 31.30 -15.56
N ALA A 45 40.37 30.97 -14.64
CA ALA A 45 39.01 30.55 -14.94
C ALA A 45 38.07 30.90 -13.78
N GLY A 46 36.77 31.01 -14.05
CA GLY A 46 35.74 31.39 -13.09
C GLY A 46 34.71 32.30 -13.74
N ALA A 47 34.14 33.21 -12.96
CA ALA A 47 33.18 34.17 -13.47
C ALA A 47 33.73 35.02 -14.63
N SER A 48 33.03 35.04 -15.76
CA SER A 48 33.25 36.01 -16.83
C SER A 48 32.78 37.40 -16.40
N ASN A 49 33.45 38.45 -16.87
CA ASN A 49 33.22 39.83 -16.44
C ASN A 49 31.73 40.25 -16.56
N SER A 50 31.23 40.98 -15.55
CA SER A 50 29.98 41.76 -15.50
C SER A 50 28.91 41.37 -16.54
N ASP A 51 28.37 40.15 -16.41
CA ASP A 51 27.24 39.70 -17.21
C ASP A 51 25.93 40.05 -16.51
N THR A 52 25.05 40.75 -17.22
CA THR A 52 23.70 41.06 -16.73
C THR A 52 22.82 39.82 -16.63
N THR A 53 23.14 38.73 -17.34
CA THR A 53 22.34 37.49 -17.26
C THR A 53 22.68 36.65 -16.02
N GLY A 54 23.70 37.02 -15.24
CA GLY A 54 24.11 36.32 -14.03
C GLY A 54 24.80 34.98 -14.29
N LEU A 55 25.52 34.49 -13.29
CA LEU A 55 26.16 33.18 -13.25
C LEU A 55 25.62 32.38 -12.07
N SER A 56 25.55 31.05 -12.19
CA SER A 56 25.18 30.21 -11.05
C SER A 56 25.96 30.60 -9.80
N TYR A 57 25.28 30.68 -8.66
CA TYR A 57 25.89 30.98 -7.35
C TYR A 57 27.00 30.00 -6.95
N LYS A 58 27.13 28.85 -7.64
CA LYS A 58 28.21 27.88 -7.47
C LYS A 58 29.30 28.12 -8.50
N VAL A 59 30.29 28.93 -8.16
CA VAL A 59 31.37 29.29 -9.10
C VAL A 59 32.67 28.56 -8.76
N LEU A 60 33.24 27.85 -9.74
CA LEU A 60 34.59 27.29 -9.67
C LEU A 60 35.61 28.32 -10.17
N PHE A 61 36.38 28.88 -9.26
CA PHE A 61 37.52 29.72 -9.60
C PHE A 61 38.78 28.88 -9.77
N ARG A 62 39.60 29.23 -10.75
CA ARG A 62 40.97 28.72 -10.93
C ARG A 62 41.93 29.89 -11.05
N TRP A 63 43.10 29.76 -10.46
CA TRP A 63 44.13 30.79 -10.50
C TRP A 63 45.52 30.18 -10.67
N ASN A 64 46.47 31.03 -11.04
CA ASN A 64 47.88 30.70 -11.07
C ASN A 64 48.68 31.81 -10.37
N GLY A 65 49.72 31.41 -9.65
CA GLY A 65 50.68 32.30 -9.00
C GLY A 65 52.07 32.14 -9.61
N VAL A 66 52.78 33.24 -9.80
CA VAL A 66 54.17 33.23 -10.25
C VAL A 66 54.99 34.13 -9.35
N ASP A 67 56.07 33.57 -8.83
CA ASP A 67 57.14 34.28 -8.16
C ASP A 67 58.40 34.14 -9.03
N VAL A 68 59.08 35.26 -9.30
CA VAL A 68 60.19 35.32 -10.28
C VAL A 68 61.53 34.98 -9.61
N ASP A 69 61.67 35.30 -8.34
CA ASP A 69 62.87 35.09 -7.52
C ASP A 69 62.66 34.08 -6.39
N GLY A 70 61.44 33.56 -6.21
CA GLY A 70 61.13 32.53 -5.22
C GLY A 70 60.05 31.54 -5.63
N VAL A 71 59.28 31.07 -4.65
CA VAL A 71 58.11 30.20 -4.83
C VAL A 71 56.91 30.79 -4.10
N VAL A 72 55.73 30.67 -4.72
CA VAL A 72 54.47 30.95 -4.04
C VAL A 72 54.27 29.90 -2.95
N SER A 73 54.26 30.36 -1.70
CA SER A 73 54.08 29.54 -0.50
C SER A 73 52.62 29.17 -0.29
N LEU A 74 51.71 30.14 -0.45
CA LEU A 74 50.26 29.94 -0.37
C LEU A 74 49.48 31.04 -1.10
N PHE A 75 48.19 30.81 -1.25
CA PHE A 75 47.20 31.76 -1.74
C PHE A 75 46.24 32.17 -0.63
N GLN A 76 45.70 33.37 -0.75
CA GLN A 76 44.61 33.85 0.10
C GLN A 76 43.47 34.35 -0.78
N TYR A 77 42.25 33.88 -0.52
CA TYR A 77 41.06 34.40 -1.20
C TYR A 77 40.09 35.07 -0.23
N ALA A 78 39.31 36.02 -0.73
CA ALA A 78 38.27 36.71 0.02
C ALA A 78 37.05 36.98 -0.89
N VAL A 79 35.87 37.15 -0.28
CA VAL A 79 34.61 37.46 -0.97
C VAL A 79 34.05 38.74 -0.38
N ASP A 80 33.82 39.74 -1.23
CA ASP A 80 33.25 41.07 -0.97
C ASP A 80 33.99 41.99 0.01
N ASP A 81 34.72 41.44 0.97
CA ASP A 81 35.48 42.16 1.97
C ASP A 81 36.97 41.80 1.89
N THR A 82 37.83 42.80 1.71
CA THR A 82 39.29 42.63 1.77
C THR A 82 39.93 43.34 2.95
N VAL A 83 39.15 44.06 3.75
CA VAL A 83 39.60 44.99 4.80
C VAL A 83 39.55 44.33 6.17
N THR A 84 38.54 43.50 6.45
CA THR A 84 38.42 42.82 7.74
C THR A 84 39.54 41.77 7.91
N GLU A 85 40.16 41.77 9.09
CA GLU A 85 41.33 40.93 9.42
C GLU A 85 41.06 39.42 9.25
N GLY A 86 39.79 38.98 9.30
CA GLY A 86 39.36 37.60 9.08
C GLY A 86 38.75 37.29 7.72
N ALA A 87 38.73 38.21 6.76
CA ALA A 87 38.07 38.00 5.47
C ALA A 87 38.88 37.11 4.50
N TRP A 88 40.20 37.08 4.67
CA TRP A 88 41.11 36.27 3.83
C TRP A 88 41.19 34.83 4.35
N ARG A 89 41.00 33.86 3.45
CA ARG A 89 41.11 32.43 3.72
C ARG A 89 42.35 31.87 3.02
N ASP A 90 43.23 31.24 3.79
CA ASP A 90 44.45 30.60 3.29
C ASP A 90 44.13 29.31 2.53
N THR A 91 44.84 29.07 1.43
CA THR A 91 44.79 27.83 0.67
C THR A 91 46.11 27.60 -0.09
N THR A 92 46.48 26.35 -0.31
CA THR A 92 47.60 25.97 -1.20
C THR A 92 47.10 25.44 -2.54
N GLU A 93 45.78 25.35 -2.72
CA GLU A 93 45.16 24.88 -3.95
C GLU A 93 45.19 25.97 -5.04
N TYR A 94 45.03 25.53 -6.30
CA TYR A 94 44.98 26.41 -7.48
C TYR A 94 43.54 26.64 -7.98
N SER A 95 42.55 26.16 -7.21
CA SER A 95 41.14 26.31 -7.51
C SER A 95 40.31 26.21 -6.25
N ALA A 96 39.14 26.83 -6.24
CA ALA A 96 38.13 26.63 -5.21
C ALA A 96 36.72 26.78 -5.81
N ARG A 97 35.81 25.90 -5.40
CA ARG A 97 34.38 26.08 -5.63
C ARG A 97 33.82 26.87 -4.46
N ILE A 98 33.21 28.01 -4.75
CA ILE A 98 32.65 28.92 -3.76
C ILE A 98 31.15 29.03 -4.04
N ASN A 99 30.34 28.91 -2.99
CA ASN A 99 28.91 29.19 -3.02
C ASN A 99 28.73 30.65 -2.59
N PHE A 100 28.13 31.45 -3.47
CA PHE A 100 27.79 32.84 -3.21
C PHE A 100 26.35 32.95 -2.74
N THR A 101 26.04 33.99 -1.99
CA THR A 101 24.64 34.27 -1.64
C THR A 101 23.90 34.81 -2.86
N ALA A 102 22.59 34.69 -2.88
CA ALA A 102 21.72 35.31 -3.87
C ALA A 102 20.34 35.52 -3.23
N GLU A 103 20.20 36.57 -2.43
CA GLU A 103 19.04 36.81 -1.58
C GLU A 103 18.09 37.90 -2.14
N VAL A 104 18.51 38.62 -3.19
CA VAL A 104 17.69 39.68 -3.80
C VAL A 104 16.94 39.14 -5.01
N GLN A 105 15.61 39.26 -4.99
CA GLN A 105 14.78 38.85 -6.13
C GLN A 105 15.15 39.61 -7.42
N ASP A 106 15.36 38.87 -8.52
CA ASP A 106 15.79 39.42 -9.80
C ASP A 106 14.61 40.08 -10.54
N SER A 107 14.36 41.35 -10.21
CA SER A 107 13.30 42.17 -10.81
C SER A 107 13.37 42.32 -12.34
N LEU A 108 14.51 42.02 -12.97
CA LEU A 108 14.70 42.15 -14.42
C LEU A 108 14.32 40.88 -15.20
N SER A 109 14.28 39.73 -14.52
CA SER A 109 14.04 38.44 -15.16
C SER A 109 12.56 38.23 -15.56
N GLY A 110 11.63 38.90 -14.88
CA GLY A 110 10.20 38.62 -14.99
C GLY A 110 9.77 37.29 -14.35
N ASP A 111 10.72 36.54 -13.78
CA ASP A 111 10.51 35.28 -13.07
C ASP A 111 10.66 35.54 -11.57
N SER A 112 9.56 35.37 -10.83
CA SER A 112 9.58 35.62 -9.39
C SER A 112 10.47 34.65 -8.62
N SER A 113 10.76 33.47 -9.16
CA SER A 113 11.60 32.45 -8.50
C SER A 113 13.10 32.76 -8.59
N ARG A 114 13.52 33.68 -9.44
CA ARG A 114 14.94 33.95 -9.68
C ARG A 114 15.49 34.98 -8.70
N PHE A 115 16.61 34.65 -8.06
CA PHE A 115 17.30 35.54 -7.13
C PHE A 115 18.73 35.80 -7.58
N THR A 116 19.29 36.90 -7.14
CA THR A 116 20.56 37.43 -7.61
C THR A 116 21.28 38.25 -6.56
N ASP A 117 22.62 38.27 -6.57
CA ASP A 117 23.43 39.22 -5.81
C ASP A 117 24.78 39.50 -6.48
N TRP A 118 25.27 40.73 -6.30
CA TRP A 118 26.56 41.15 -6.85
C TRP A 118 27.70 40.83 -5.89
N HIS A 119 28.70 40.11 -6.39
CA HIS A 119 29.86 39.69 -5.62
C HIS A 119 31.18 40.05 -6.28
N THR A 120 32.21 40.24 -5.45
CA THR A 120 33.61 40.32 -5.88
C THR A 120 34.43 39.22 -5.22
N PHE A 121 35.00 38.33 -6.03
CA PHE A 121 36.00 37.36 -5.59
C PHE A 121 37.40 37.97 -5.74
N TYR A 122 38.18 37.96 -4.66
CA TYR A 122 39.56 38.43 -4.61
C TYR A 122 40.52 37.28 -4.34
N ILE A 123 41.70 37.30 -4.95
CA ILE A 123 42.78 36.35 -4.70
C ILE A 123 44.13 37.06 -4.65
N ARG A 124 45.01 36.68 -3.73
CA ARG A 124 46.41 37.13 -3.65
C ARG A 124 47.35 35.96 -3.37
N ALA A 125 48.58 36.06 -3.83
CA ALA A 125 49.65 35.09 -3.56
C ALA A 125 50.58 35.61 -2.46
N ILE A 126 51.14 34.70 -1.67
CA ILE A 126 52.15 34.95 -0.64
C ILE A 126 53.36 34.08 -0.94
N ASP A 127 54.54 34.67 -1.04
CA ASP A 127 55.79 33.96 -1.33
C ASP A 127 56.44 33.34 -0.07
N ASN A 128 57.59 32.69 -0.26
CA ASN A 128 58.38 32.09 0.82
C ASN A 128 59.14 33.11 1.71
N GLU A 129 59.06 34.41 1.42
CA GLU A 129 59.56 35.50 2.27
C GLU A 129 58.41 36.36 2.85
N SER A 130 57.17 35.86 2.79
CA SER A 130 55.95 36.51 3.28
C SER A 130 55.55 37.80 2.56
N ALA A 131 56.06 38.08 1.36
CA ALA A 131 55.58 39.21 0.57
C ALA A 131 54.28 38.84 -0.17
N VAL A 132 53.37 39.82 -0.21
CA VAL A 132 52.01 39.65 -0.68
C VAL A 132 51.82 40.32 -2.05
N SER A 133 51.23 39.61 -3.00
CA SER A 133 50.90 40.15 -4.33
C SER A 133 49.85 41.26 -4.24
N VAL A 134 49.73 42.06 -5.31
CA VAL A 134 48.49 42.81 -5.56
C VAL A 134 47.37 41.77 -5.81
N PRO A 135 46.18 41.93 -5.21
CA PRO A 135 45.09 41.00 -5.48
C PRO A 135 44.59 41.07 -6.93
N ASP A 136 44.33 39.92 -7.55
CA ASP A 136 43.47 39.84 -8.73
C ASP A 136 42.01 39.64 -8.29
N HIS A 137 41.05 40.03 -9.11
CA HIS A 137 39.63 39.93 -8.77
C HIS A 137 38.70 39.69 -9.95
N ARG A 138 37.50 39.22 -9.64
CA ARG A 138 36.36 39.13 -10.56
C ARG A 138 35.11 39.66 -9.89
N PHE A 139 34.45 40.61 -10.56
CA PHE A 139 33.15 41.13 -10.19
C PHE A 139 32.07 40.53 -11.10
N PHE A 140 31.04 39.96 -10.51
CA PHE A 140 29.99 39.25 -11.23
C PHE A 140 28.69 39.22 -10.42
N ASN A 141 27.61 38.82 -11.08
CA ASN A 141 26.30 38.68 -10.49
C ASN A 141 26.01 37.19 -10.30
N ALA A 142 25.89 36.71 -9.06
CA ALA A 142 25.47 35.35 -8.75
C ALA A 142 23.96 35.24 -8.92
N VAL A 143 23.46 34.11 -9.43
CA VAL A 143 22.03 33.80 -9.56
C VAL A 143 21.72 32.41 -9.04
N THR A 144 20.51 32.26 -8.51
CA THR A 144 19.93 31.01 -8.01
C THR A 144 18.43 30.98 -8.37
N ILE A 145 17.82 29.81 -8.26
CA ILE A 145 16.37 29.60 -8.37
C ILE A 145 15.86 29.23 -6.98
N ALA A 146 14.93 30.04 -6.46
CA ALA A 146 14.32 29.77 -5.16
C ALA A 146 13.57 28.42 -5.17
N PRO A 147 13.60 27.70 -4.05
CA PRO A 147 12.94 26.42 -3.93
C PRO A 147 11.41 26.58 -3.86
N GLU A 148 10.70 25.47 -4.01
CA GLU A 148 9.24 25.40 -3.87
C GLU A 148 8.86 24.47 -2.71
N THR A 149 7.83 24.83 -1.95
CA THR A 149 7.30 24.02 -0.84
C THR A 149 5.87 23.60 -1.12
N THR A 150 5.50 22.39 -0.71
CA THR A 150 4.12 21.89 -0.71
C THR A 150 3.77 21.31 0.66
N ILE A 151 2.67 21.76 1.25
CA ILE A 151 2.04 21.16 2.43
C ILE A 151 1.32 19.89 1.98
N GLU A 152 1.80 18.74 2.43
CA GLU A 152 1.23 17.43 2.10
C GLU A 152 0.11 17.03 3.05
N PHE A 153 0.16 17.53 4.29
CA PHE A 153 -0.82 17.23 5.33
C PHE A 153 -1.06 18.48 6.19
N PRO A 154 -2.32 18.82 6.53
CA PRO A 154 -3.54 18.07 6.24
C PRO A 154 -4.05 18.24 4.79
N ILE A 155 -4.77 17.23 4.29
CA ILE A 155 -5.37 17.28 2.95
C ILE A 155 -6.60 18.20 2.99
N ILE A 156 -6.46 19.39 2.38
CA ILE A 156 -7.52 20.39 2.37
C ILE A 156 -8.50 20.15 1.21
N THR A 157 -9.68 19.63 1.52
CA THR A 157 -10.75 19.40 0.52
C THR A 157 -11.82 20.52 0.50
N SER A 158 -11.80 21.42 1.48
CA SER A 158 -12.75 22.53 1.63
C SER A 158 -12.04 23.88 1.43
N ALA A 159 -12.76 24.88 0.90
CA ALA A 159 -12.24 26.24 0.78
C ALA A 159 -11.97 26.92 2.14
N THR A 160 -12.68 26.48 3.18
CA THR A 160 -12.60 26.95 4.56
C THR A 160 -12.55 25.72 5.49
N PRO A 161 -11.40 25.04 5.57
CA PRO A 161 -11.27 23.83 6.39
C PRO A 161 -11.47 24.16 7.87
N GLN A 162 -12.13 23.24 8.58
CA GLN A 162 -12.22 23.26 10.04
C GLN A 162 -11.25 22.21 10.59
N LEU A 163 -10.19 22.64 11.25
CA LEU A 163 -9.13 21.77 11.76
C LEU A 163 -9.15 21.71 13.29
N GLN A 164 -8.63 20.64 13.88
CA GLN A 164 -8.66 20.45 15.33
C GLN A 164 -7.72 21.36 16.11
N GLN A 165 -7.93 21.44 17.42
CA GLN A 165 -7.08 22.20 18.34
C GLN A 165 -5.66 21.63 18.45
N THR A 166 -5.52 20.33 18.16
CA THR A 166 -4.24 19.66 17.95
C THR A 166 -4.24 19.10 16.54
N LEU A 167 -3.26 19.49 15.74
CA LEU A 167 -3.12 19.06 14.35
C LEU A 167 -1.63 18.89 14.01
N ILE A 168 -1.34 18.16 12.95
CA ILE A 168 0.01 18.09 12.38
C ILE A 168 -0.03 18.78 11.02
N VAL A 169 1.02 19.53 10.72
CA VAL A 169 1.30 19.98 9.37
C VAL A 169 2.56 19.27 8.89
N ARG A 170 2.52 18.65 7.71
CA ARG A 170 3.68 18.09 7.01
C ARG A 170 3.88 18.81 5.70
N TRP A 171 5.13 18.99 5.31
CA TRP A 171 5.49 19.62 4.05
C TRP A 171 6.70 18.93 3.44
N ASP A 172 6.83 19.06 2.14
CA ASP A 172 8.05 18.73 1.39
C ASP A 172 8.34 19.87 0.42
N GLY A 173 9.49 19.82 -0.25
CA GLY A 173 9.89 20.84 -1.20
C GLY A 173 11.09 20.43 -2.02
N ASP A 174 11.27 21.17 -3.10
CA ASP A 174 12.27 20.90 -4.14
C ASP A 174 13.06 22.19 -4.45
N ASP A 175 14.36 22.03 -4.63
CA ASP A 175 15.34 23.05 -4.99
C ASP A 175 16.04 22.61 -6.28
N LEU A 176 15.59 23.19 -7.40
CA LEU A 176 15.99 22.78 -8.75
C LEU A 176 17.48 22.93 -9.03
N ASP A 177 18.18 23.82 -8.32
CA ASP A 177 19.60 24.07 -8.52
C ASP A 177 20.47 23.72 -7.30
N SER A 178 19.90 22.99 -6.34
CA SER A 178 20.59 22.38 -5.19
C SER A 178 21.77 21.51 -5.61
N SER A 179 22.76 21.38 -4.72
CA SER A 179 23.90 20.47 -4.95
C SER A 179 23.60 19.06 -4.47
N ASP A 180 22.53 18.90 -3.68
CA ASP A 180 22.01 17.61 -3.28
C ASP A 180 21.45 16.85 -4.50
N PRO A 181 21.84 15.59 -4.73
CA PRO A 181 21.23 14.74 -5.77
C PRO A 181 19.70 14.60 -5.66
N GLU A 182 19.14 14.71 -4.45
CA GLU A 182 17.70 14.67 -4.18
C GLU A 182 17.02 16.03 -4.41
N GLN A 183 17.78 17.06 -4.78
CA GLN A 183 17.28 18.41 -5.05
C GLN A 183 16.47 18.98 -3.88
N LYS A 184 16.96 18.80 -2.64
CA LYS A 184 16.28 19.29 -1.44
C LYS A 184 16.79 20.68 -1.02
N PRO A 185 15.90 21.52 -0.43
CA PRO A 185 16.31 22.78 0.17
C PRO A 185 17.16 22.56 1.42
N VAL A 186 17.84 23.60 1.90
CA VAL A 186 18.71 23.48 3.11
C VAL A 186 17.99 23.81 4.41
N ALA A 187 16.88 24.52 4.34
CA ALA A 187 16.10 24.91 5.51
C ALA A 187 14.64 25.23 5.14
N TRP A 188 13.79 25.21 6.16
CA TRP A 188 12.40 25.69 6.09
C TRP A 188 12.23 26.92 6.97
N GLU A 189 11.28 27.76 6.59
CA GLU A 189 10.76 28.84 7.41
C GLU A 189 9.26 28.70 7.56
N TYR A 190 8.74 28.70 8.79
CA TYR A 190 7.31 28.62 9.02
C TYR A 190 6.77 29.69 9.96
N LYS A 191 5.46 29.94 9.85
CA LYS A 191 4.75 30.95 10.61
C LYS A 191 3.28 30.58 10.82
N LEU A 192 2.76 30.82 12.02
CA LEU A 192 1.33 30.72 12.34
C LEU A 192 0.82 32.10 12.75
N VAL A 193 -0.20 32.62 12.08
CA VAL A 193 -0.76 33.96 12.32
C VAL A 193 -2.27 33.91 12.54
N PRO A 194 -2.84 34.87 13.29
CA PRO A 194 -4.28 35.11 13.26
C PRO A 194 -4.69 35.77 11.94
N VAL A 195 -5.89 35.46 11.48
CA VAL A 195 -6.54 36.09 10.30
C VAL A 195 -7.89 36.66 10.74
N GLU A 196 -8.30 37.79 10.18
CA GLU A 196 -9.55 38.46 10.56
C GLU A 196 -10.77 37.66 10.08
N ASN A 197 -10.85 37.33 8.79
CA ASN A 197 -11.97 36.59 8.24
C ASN A 197 -11.61 35.71 7.02
N ILE A 198 -11.32 34.43 7.23
CA ILE A 198 -10.96 33.49 6.16
C ILE A 198 -12.08 33.24 5.14
N ILE A 199 -13.33 33.60 5.48
CA ILE A 199 -14.50 33.39 4.60
C ILE A 199 -14.60 34.53 3.58
N THR A 200 -14.31 35.76 4.00
CA THR A 200 -14.49 36.96 3.17
C THR A 200 -13.20 37.57 2.66
N ASP A 201 -12.08 37.33 3.33
CA ASP A 201 -10.79 37.89 2.96
C ASP A 201 -10.28 37.23 1.67
N SER A 202 -9.74 38.05 0.77
CA SER A 202 -9.10 37.53 -0.44
C SER A 202 -7.75 36.88 -0.09
N PRO A 203 -7.21 35.98 -0.95
CA PRO A 203 -5.90 35.39 -0.75
C PRO A 203 -4.82 36.43 -0.43
N GLU A 204 -4.81 37.56 -1.13
CA GLU A 204 -3.83 38.64 -0.96
C GLU A 204 -3.89 39.28 0.44
N VAL A 205 -5.08 39.40 1.03
CA VAL A 205 -5.27 39.91 2.40
C VAL A 205 -4.72 38.91 3.42
N ILE A 206 -4.92 37.62 3.17
CA ILE A 206 -4.39 36.54 4.03
C ILE A 206 -2.86 36.48 3.92
N GLU A 207 -2.31 36.57 2.71
CA GLU A 207 -0.87 36.62 2.46
C GLU A 207 -0.21 37.82 3.15
N ALA A 208 -0.82 39.02 3.04
CA ALA A 208 -0.37 40.19 3.77
C ALA A 208 -0.40 39.96 5.29
N SER A 209 -1.44 39.29 5.80
CA SER A 209 -1.55 38.93 7.23
C SER A 209 -0.43 37.98 7.66
N ILE A 210 -0.08 36.99 6.84
CA ILE A 210 1.05 36.07 7.08
C ILE A 210 2.36 36.86 7.16
N ILE A 211 2.59 37.81 6.26
CA ILE A 211 3.83 38.60 6.23
C ILE A 211 3.90 39.56 7.45
N GLU A 212 2.83 40.30 7.73
CA GLU A 212 2.86 41.45 8.64
C GLU A 212 2.49 41.15 10.10
N SER A 213 1.75 40.07 10.36
CA SER A 213 1.28 39.72 11.71
C SER A 213 2.36 39.10 12.60
N ASP A 214 2.14 39.13 13.91
CA ASP A 214 2.97 38.42 14.88
C ASP A 214 2.83 36.90 14.70
N ASN A 215 3.97 36.20 14.73
CA ASN A 215 4.02 34.74 14.73
C ASN A 215 3.60 34.22 16.12
N LEU A 216 2.47 33.49 16.17
CA LEU A 216 1.91 32.96 17.41
C LEU A 216 2.78 31.88 18.08
N LEU A 217 3.75 31.31 17.35
CA LEU A 217 4.66 30.29 17.85
C LEU A 217 5.90 30.86 18.57
N LEU A 218 6.14 32.18 18.48
CA LEU A 218 7.25 32.82 19.16
C LEU A 218 6.88 33.19 20.61
N ASP A 219 7.73 32.80 21.56
CA ASP A 219 7.59 33.20 22.96
C ASP A 219 7.70 34.73 23.09
N THR A 220 6.58 35.34 23.50
CA THR A 220 6.41 36.77 23.68
C THR A 220 7.37 37.44 24.67
N LEU A 221 8.08 36.67 25.51
CA LEU A 221 8.96 37.22 26.55
C LEU A 221 10.45 37.30 26.15
N ARG A 222 10.87 36.71 25.02
CA ARG A 222 12.30 36.50 24.72
C ARG A 222 12.78 36.99 23.34
N VAL A 223 11.87 37.23 22.39
CA VAL A 223 12.26 37.53 21.01
C VAL A 223 11.96 38.99 20.67
N GLY A 224 12.93 39.69 20.06
CA GLY A 224 12.86 41.13 19.78
C GLY A 224 11.81 41.52 18.73
N ASP A 225 11.74 40.82 17.61
CA ASP A 225 10.75 41.05 16.55
C ASP A 225 9.84 39.82 16.42
N LYS A 226 8.55 40.02 16.70
CA LYS A 226 7.52 38.98 16.70
C LYS A 226 7.03 38.61 15.30
N ARG A 227 7.36 39.39 14.28
CA ARG A 227 6.94 39.13 12.90
C ARG A 227 7.83 38.10 12.19
N ARG A 228 8.91 37.67 12.84
CA ARG A 228 9.90 36.75 12.28
C ARG A 228 9.31 35.37 12.00
N TRP A 229 9.78 34.78 10.92
CA TRP A 229 9.62 33.38 10.60
C TRP A 229 10.54 32.54 11.50
N ILE A 230 10.11 31.32 11.83
CA ILE A 230 10.98 30.37 12.54
C ILE A 230 11.70 29.55 11.48
N ARG A 231 13.03 29.62 11.47
CA ARG A 231 13.88 28.84 10.56
C ARG A 231 14.32 27.54 11.23
N VAL A 232 14.14 26.42 10.54
CA VAL A 232 14.51 25.06 10.96
C VAL A 232 15.29 24.37 9.84
N PRO A 233 16.14 23.38 10.15
CA PRO A 233 16.89 22.67 9.11
C PRO A 233 15.95 21.79 8.26
N PHE A 234 16.41 21.38 7.07
CA PHE A 234 15.55 20.70 6.08
C PHE A 234 14.97 19.36 6.57
N GLU A 235 15.61 18.70 7.54
CA GLU A 235 15.13 17.45 8.11
C GLU A 235 13.85 17.63 8.95
N GLU A 236 13.51 18.86 9.34
CA GLU A 236 12.27 19.19 10.05
C GLU A 236 11.13 19.48 9.05
N SER A 237 10.55 18.41 8.48
CA SER A 237 9.45 18.47 7.49
C SER A 237 8.04 18.38 8.10
N SER A 238 7.92 18.54 9.42
CA SER A 238 6.63 18.49 10.09
C SER A 238 6.58 19.31 11.39
N LEU A 239 5.39 19.81 11.72
CA LEU A 239 5.12 20.54 12.95
C LEU A 239 3.79 20.09 13.56
N ARG A 240 3.84 19.71 14.84
CA ARG A 240 2.63 19.51 15.65
C ARG A 240 2.20 20.83 16.27
N LEU A 241 1.03 21.31 15.89
CA LEU A 241 0.35 22.41 16.56
C LEU A 241 -0.58 21.85 17.64
N ALA A 242 -0.58 22.44 18.83
CA ALA A 242 -1.39 21.98 19.96
C ALA A 242 -1.97 23.17 20.72
N ASN A 243 -3.08 22.92 21.43
CA ASN A 243 -3.78 23.92 22.26
C ASN A 243 -4.22 25.16 21.47
N LEU A 244 -4.58 25.01 20.20
CA LEU A 244 -5.12 26.12 19.41
C LEU A 244 -6.48 26.55 19.97
N VAL A 245 -6.75 27.86 19.96
CA VAL A 245 -7.97 28.41 20.56
C VAL A 245 -9.19 28.06 19.70
N PRO A 246 -10.25 27.43 20.27
CA PRO A 246 -11.48 27.14 19.55
C PRO A 246 -12.09 28.36 18.84
N ASN A 247 -12.60 28.15 17.63
CA ASN A 247 -13.18 29.15 16.74
C ASN A 247 -12.22 30.29 16.32
N SER A 248 -10.92 30.17 16.59
CA SER A 248 -9.94 31.10 16.03
C SER A 248 -9.76 30.85 14.53
N GLN A 249 -9.49 31.93 13.81
CA GLN A 249 -9.20 31.91 12.39
C GLN A 249 -7.70 32.13 12.22
N LEU A 250 -7.02 31.14 11.66
CA LEU A 250 -5.56 31.10 11.59
C LEU A 250 -5.09 30.84 10.16
N ALA A 251 -3.88 31.28 9.86
CA ALA A 251 -3.15 30.83 8.69
C ALA A 251 -1.78 30.28 9.11
N PHE A 252 -1.44 29.11 8.58
CA PHE A 252 -0.12 28.51 8.70
C PHE A 252 0.56 28.56 7.34
N ALA A 253 1.78 29.05 7.29
CA ALA A 253 2.60 29.10 6.09
C ALA A 253 3.95 28.48 6.36
N VAL A 254 4.51 27.85 5.33
CA VAL A 254 5.87 27.32 5.28
C VAL A 254 6.50 27.73 3.94
N ARG A 255 7.81 27.96 3.93
CA ARG A 255 8.55 28.33 2.74
C ARG A 255 9.97 27.76 2.82
N ALA A 256 10.52 27.35 1.69
CA ALA A 256 11.83 26.74 1.60
C ALA A 256 12.93 27.79 1.44
N VAL A 257 14.16 27.40 1.80
CA VAL A 257 15.38 28.21 1.65
C VAL A 257 16.45 27.36 0.95
N ASP A 258 17.08 27.89 -0.09
CA ASP A 258 18.16 27.22 -0.82
C ASP A 258 19.55 27.42 -0.18
N GLU A 259 20.56 26.78 -0.77
CA GLU A 259 21.97 26.90 -0.38
C GLU A 259 22.56 28.31 -0.56
N ALA A 260 21.94 29.15 -1.40
CA ALA A 260 22.35 30.53 -1.68
C ALA A 260 21.64 31.57 -0.78
N GLY A 261 20.70 31.13 0.06
CA GLY A 261 19.90 31.98 0.94
C GLY A 261 18.63 32.55 0.30
N ALA A 262 18.31 32.21 -0.95
CA ALA A 262 17.05 32.57 -1.55
C ALA A 262 15.91 31.87 -0.81
N VAL A 263 14.88 32.64 -0.51
CA VAL A 263 13.69 32.18 0.21
C VAL A 263 12.54 32.18 -0.78
N GLU A 264 11.76 31.10 -0.81
CA GLU A 264 10.58 30.99 -1.65
C GLU A 264 9.69 32.25 -1.51
N PRO A 265 9.48 33.02 -2.59
CA PRO A 265 8.90 34.36 -2.50
C PRO A 265 7.38 34.37 -2.54
N GLY A 266 6.77 33.41 -3.24
CA GLY A 266 5.33 33.32 -3.42
C GLY A 266 4.68 32.58 -2.27
N LEU A 267 3.56 33.08 -1.78
CA LEU A 267 2.65 32.32 -0.93
C LEU A 267 1.43 31.95 -1.78
N GLU A 268 1.09 30.66 -1.84
CA GLU A 268 -0.04 30.15 -2.60
C GLU A 268 -0.91 29.26 -1.72
N LYS A 269 -2.21 29.56 -1.71
CA LYS A 269 -3.19 28.88 -0.86
C LYS A 269 -3.26 27.40 -1.25
N ASN A 270 -3.22 26.53 -0.24
CA ASN A 270 -3.20 25.08 -0.36
C ASN A 270 -1.94 24.50 -1.03
N ARG A 271 -0.93 25.32 -1.34
CA ARG A 271 0.40 24.85 -1.72
C ARG A 271 1.33 24.98 -0.53
N ASN A 272 1.72 26.20 -0.18
CA ASN A 272 2.70 26.45 0.88
C ASN A 272 2.11 27.26 2.05
N TYR A 273 0.82 27.59 1.99
CA TYR A 273 0.07 28.01 3.18
C TYR A 273 -1.36 27.46 3.19
N ILE A 274 -1.92 27.33 4.39
CA ILE A 274 -3.31 26.96 4.64
C ILE A 274 -3.95 28.00 5.57
N ALA A 275 -5.21 28.34 5.30
CA ALA A 275 -6.03 29.19 6.17
C ALA A 275 -7.24 28.37 6.66
N PHE A 276 -7.48 28.35 7.96
CA PHE A 276 -8.43 27.44 8.59
C PHE A 276 -9.12 28.04 9.82
N ILE A 277 -10.28 27.48 10.16
CA ILE A 277 -10.95 27.73 11.44
C ILE A 277 -10.59 26.58 12.38
N VAL A 278 -10.18 26.91 13.60
CA VAL A 278 -10.01 25.92 14.65
C VAL A 278 -11.39 25.45 15.11
N SER A 279 -11.69 24.17 14.94
CA SER A 279 -12.96 23.58 15.34
C SER A 279 -13.19 23.73 16.85
N GLY A 280 -14.38 24.19 17.22
CA GLY A 280 -14.85 24.13 18.60
C GLY A 280 -15.44 22.76 18.99
N VAL A 281 -15.62 21.87 18.01
CA VAL A 281 -16.12 20.51 18.22
C VAL A 281 -14.95 19.52 18.06
N PRO A 282 -14.68 18.69 19.08
CA PRO A 282 -13.69 17.61 18.99
C PRO A 282 -13.93 16.71 17.78
N GLY A 283 -12.86 16.35 17.10
CA GLY A 283 -12.90 15.42 15.96
C GLY A 283 -12.80 13.99 16.47
N THR A 284 -13.57 13.10 15.86
CA THR A 284 -13.55 11.67 16.19
C THR A 284 -12.97 10.91 15.01
N PRO A 285 -11.93 10.08 15.20
CA PRO A 285 -11.30 9.37 14.10
C PRO A 285 -12.27 8.35 13.55
N GLU A 286 -12.09 8.00 12.28
CA GLU A 286 -12.70 6.81 11.72
C GLU A 286 -11.79 5.62 12.02
N ILE A 287 -12.36 4.47 12.33
CA ILE A 287 -11.61 3.25 12.63
C ILE A 287 -12.12 2.14 11.73
N THR A 288 -11.23 1.48 11.00
CA THR A 288 -11.56 0.29 10.22
C THR A 288 -10.99 -0.91 10.93
N ILE A 289 -11.86 -1.81 11.39
CA ILE A 289 -11.48 -3.08 12.02
C ILE A 289 -11.68 -4.19 11.00
N GLY A 290 -10.74 -5.13 10.89
CA GLY A 290 -10.86 -6.26 10.00
C GLY A 290 -10.17 -7.52 10.50
N LEU A 291 -10.47 -8.61 9.80
CA LEU A 291 -9.81 -9.90 9.91
C LEU A 291 -8.77 -10.03 8.78
N PRO A 292 -7.70 -10.82 8.97
CA PRO A 292 -6.73 -11.10 7.92
C PRO A 292 -7.34 -11.73 6.66
N ALA A 293 -8.51 -12.36 6.77
CA ALA A 293 -9.21 -13.00 5.66
C ALA A 293 -9.95 -12.02 4.73
N GLY A 294 -9.93 -10.71 5.01
CA GLY A 294 -10.45 -9.67 4.11
C GLY A 294 -11.71 -8.96 4.61
N ASP A 295 -12.47 -9.61 5.49
CA ASP A 295 -13.63 -9.01 6.14
C ASP A 295 -13.25 -7.79 7.01
N SER A 296 -13.89 -6.66 6.77
CA SER A 296 -13.65 -5.43 7.54
C SER A 296 -14.89 -4.54 7.65
N HIS A 297 -14.92 -3.73 8.70
CA HIS A 297 -15.98 -2.79 8.99
C HIS A 297 -15.41 -1.42 9.39
N ARG A 298 -15.92 -0.36 8.77
CA ARG A 298 -15.53 1.02 9.04
C ARG A 298 -16.52 1.67 10.00
N PHE A 299 -16.03 1.98 11.18
CA PHE A 299 -16.74 2.71 12.22
C PHE A 299 -16.50 4.21 12.08
N THR A 300 -17.57 4.98 12.25
CA THR A 300 -17.53 6.44 12.30
C THR A 300 -18.43 6.93 13.43
N ALA A 301 -18.28 8.17 13.88
CA ALA A 301 -19.18 8.76 14.87
C ALA A 301 -20.66 8.77 14.42
N ALA A 302 -20.92 8.76 13.10
CA ALA A 302 -22.27 8.73 12.52
C ALA A 302 -22.84 7.31 12.33
N ALA A 303 -21.98 6.29 12.34
CA ALA A 303 -22.33 4.88 12.18
C ALA A 303 -21.61 4.05 13.26
N PRO A 304 -22.07 4.11 14.52
CA PRO A 304 -21.48 3.38 15.63
C PRO A 304 -22.08 1.98 15.80
N ASP A 305 -22.87 1.50 14.83
CA ASP A 305 -23.56 0.23 14.95
C ASP A 305 -22.54 -0.92 15.09
N PRO A 306 -22.80 -1.91 15.97
CA PRO A 306 -21.87 -3.03 16.15
C PRO A 306 -21.65 -3.79 14.86
N TRP A 307 -20.40 -4.17 14.60
CA TRP A 307 -20.07 -5.10 13.54
C TRP A 307 -20.35 -6.52 14.00
N GLU A 308 -21.45 -7.12 13.53
CA GLU A 308 -21.79 -8.50 13.84
C GLU A 308 -21.05 -9.47 12.93
N ILE A 309 -20.34 -10.43 13.53
CA ILE A 309 -19.64 -11.50 12.82
C ILE A 309 -19.89 -12.85 13.48
N GLU A 310 -19.75 -13.91 12.69
CA GLU A 310 -19.74 -15.27 13.17
C GLU A 310 -18.32 -15.84 13.08
N VAL A 311 -17.88 -16.52 14.14
CA VAL A 311 -16.53 -17.11 14.17
C VAL A 311 -16.58 -18.55 14.66
N PRO A 312 -15.74 -19.44 14.12
CA PRO A 312 -15.67 -20.83 14.55
C PRO A 312 -15.08 -20.99 15.95
N ALA A 313 -15.58 -21.95 16.73
CA ALA A 313 -14.90 -22.39 17.95
C ALA A 313 -13.56 -23.10 17.64
N ASN A 314 -12.60 -22.97 18.56
CA ASN A 314 -11.22 -23.47 18.56
C ASN A 314 -10.36 -22.99 17.39
N ARG A 315 -10.63 -21.78 16.90
CA ARG A 315 -9.80 -21.14 15.89
C ARG A 315 -9.23 -19.84 16.42
N GLU A 316 -8.02 -19.55 15.98
CA GLU A 316 -7.35 -18.30 16.24
C GLU A 316 -7.95 -17.18 15.39
N ILE A 317 -8.40 -16.14 16.06
CA ILE A 317 -8.95 -14.93 15.46
C ILE A 317 -8.00 -13.79 15.80
N ARG A 318 -7.62 -13.01 14.80
CA ARG A 318 -6.75 -11.84 14.98
C ARG A 318 -7.42 -10.62 14.38
N PHE A 319 -7.97 -9.75 15.21
CA PHE A 319 -8.44 -8.45 14.73
C PHE A 319 -7.26 -7.53 14.45
N ARG A 320 -7.36 -6.79 13.36
CA ARG A 320 -6.48 -5.69 12.98
C ARG A 320 -7.31 -4.43 12.82
N TRP A 321 -6.70 -3.28 13.08
CA TRP A 321 -7.37 -2.01 12.83
C TRP A 321 -6.41 -0.92 12.37
N THR A 322 -6.96 -0.05 11.54
CA THR A 322 -6.38 1.22 11.15
C THR A 322 -7.34 2.34 11.56
N GLY A 323 -6.84 3.56 11.61
CA GLY A 323 -7.71 4.70 11.80
C GLY A 323 -7.25 5.90 11.01
N ASP A 324 -8.19 6.78 10.73
CA ASP A 324 -8.01 7.99 9.95
C ASP A 324 -8.67 9.18 10.66
N ALA A 325 -7.90 10.26 10.79
CA ALA A 325 -8.34 11.53 11.36
C ALA A 325 -8.02 12.72 10.44
N SER A 326 -7.64 12.43 9.20
CA SER A 326 -7.18 13.41 8.21
C SER A 326 -8.26 14.41 7.83
N ALA A 327 -9.53 14.02 7.88
CA ALA A 327 -10.69 14.84 7.55
C ALA A 327 -10.78 16.15 8.37
N TYR A 328 -10.13 16.20 9.54
CA TYR A 328 -10.06 17.37 10.41
C TYR A 328 -8.61 17.76 10.79
N GLY A 329 -7.66 17.29 9.98
CA GLY A 329 -6.23 17.59 10.04
C GLY A 329 -5.46 16.98 11.20
N SER A 330 -5.99 15.91 11.79
CA SER A 330 -5.33 15.17 12.86
C SER A 330 -4.90 13.79 12.37
N GLU A 331 -4.21 13.04 13.20
CA GLU A 331 -3.80 11.67 12.88
C GLU A 331 -4.38 10.70 13.89
N PHE A 332 -4.56 9.45 13.47
CA PHE A 332 -4.90 8.38 14.38
C PHE A 332 -3.76 8.15 15.37
N GLY A 333 -4.04 8.37 16.65
CA GLY A 333 -3.10 8.29 17.74
C GLY A 333 -3.10 6.91 18.40
N ASN A 334 -3.20 6.91 19.72
CA ASN A 334 -3.25 5.69 20.50
C ASN A 334 -4.62 5.02 20.37
N SER A 335 -4.62 3.69 20.48
CA SER A 335 -5.82 2.88 20.63
C SER A 335 -5.75 2.04 21.90
N ASN A 336 -6.87 1.44 22.26
CA ASN A 336 -7.01 0.51 23.36
C ASN A 336 -8.04 -0.55 22.94
N TYR A 337 -7.92 -1.77 23.42
CA TYR A 337 -8.86 -2.83 23.06
C TYR A 337 -9.09 -3.79 24.23
N GLY A 338 -10.17 -4.56 24.14
CA GLY A 338 -10.42 -5.68 25.04
C GLY A 338 -11.67 -6.47 24.63
N LEU A 339 -11.81 -7.65 25.21
CA LEU A 339 -12.85 -8.63 24.98
C LEU A 339 -13.70 -8.75 26.24
N ASP A 340 -15.03 -8.78 26.07
CA ASP A 340 -16.02 -8.98 27.14
C ASP A 340 -15.85 -8.05 28.33
N ILE A 341 -15.58 -6.77 28.05
CA ILE A 341 -15.45 -5.73 29.06
C ILE A 341 -16.84 -5.44 29.66
N PRO A 342 -17.05 -5.59 30.99
CA PRO A 342 -18.37 -5.40 31.60
C PRO A 342 -18.94 -3.98 31.44
N ASP A 343 -18.07 -2.98 31.48
CA ASP A 343 -18.38 -1.59 31.22
C ASP A 343 -17.29 -0.99 30.31
N PRO A 344 -17.53 -0.87 28.99
CA PRO A 344 -16.55 -0.32 28.06
C PRO A 344 -16.23 1.16 28.32
N GLU A 345 -17.02 1.88 29.12
CA GLU A 345 -16.70 3.25 29.52
C GLU A 345 -15.73 3.34 30.72
N ASP A 346 -15.61 2.28 31.52
CA ASP A 346 -14.71 2.21 32.68
C ASP A 346 -13.30 1.79 32.27
N GLU A 347 -12.46 2.79 31.97
CA GLU A 347 -11.05 2.58 31.70
C GLU A 347 -10.23 2.13 32.92
N THR A 348 -10.78 2.02 34.13
CA THR A 348 -10.03 1.46 35.26
C THR A 348 -9.96 -0.06 35.22
N LEU A 349 -10.85 -0.71 34.47
CA LEU A 349 -10.82 -2.14 34.18
C LEU A 349 -9.65 -2.44 33.25
N ARG A 350 -8.62 -3.11 33.77
CA ARG A 350 -7.40 -3.46 33.04
C ARG A 350 -7.14 -4.96 33.13
N ASP A 351 -6.85 -5.56 31.98
CA ASP A 351 -6.34 -6.93 31.90
C ASP A 351 -5.22 -6.98 30.85
N PRO A 352 -4.02 -7.47 31.18
CA PRO A 352 -2.90 -7.51 30.24
C PRO A 352 -3.12 -8.45 29.04
N ASN A 353 -4.09 -9.38 29.13
CA ASN A 353 -4.52 -10.22 28.02
C ASN A 353 -5.72 -9.63 27.27
N GLY A 354 -6.29 -8.53 27.78
CA GLY A 354 -7.45 -7.87 27.19
C GLY A 354 -8.74 -8.68 27.33
N ILE A 355 -8.90 -9.50 28.37
CA ILE A 355 -10.14 -10.28 28.62
C ILE A 355 -10.79 -9.77 29.91
N GLY A 356 -12.03 -9.29 29.84
CA GLY A 356 -12.74 -8.67 30.97
C GLY A 356 -12.27 -7.27 31.34
N GLY A 357 -11.28 -6.73 30.61
CA GLY A 357 -10.70 -5.41 30.83
C GLY A 357 -9.87 -4.95 29.65
N TRP A 358 -9.53 -3.67 29.65
CA TRP A 358 -8.72 -3.02 28.62
C TRP A 358 -7.24 -3.41 28.71
N ILE A 359 -6.57 -3.59 27.57
CA ILE A 359 -5.11 -3.83 27.55
C ILE A 359 -4.28 -2.60 27.96
N GLY A 360 -4.84 -1.40 27.76
CA GLY A 360 -4.18 -0.12 28.00
C GLY A 360 -3.84 0.61 26.70
N TRP A 361 -3.78 1.95 26.78
CA TRP A 361 -3.51 2.81 25.62
C TRP A 361 -2.11 2.59 25.06
N GLY A 362 -2.01 2.46 23.75
CA GLY A 362 -0.75 2.35 23.01
C GLY A 362 -0.98 2.45 21.51
N ALA A 363 0.10 2.40 20.74
CA ALA A 363 0.05 2.40 19.27
C ALA A 363 -0.33 1.01 18.71
N TRP A 364 -1.39 0.40 19.24
CA TRP A 364 -1.84 -0.92 18.83
C TRP A 364 -2.50 -0.86 17.46
N ARG A 365 -2.21 -1.85 16.62
CA ARG A 365 -2.81 -2.02 15.28
C ARG A 365 -3.46 -3.38 15.10
N GLU A 366 -3.29 -4.26 16.07
CA GLU A 366 -3.85 -5.59 16.12
C GLU A 366 -3.87 -6.10 17.55
N VAL A 367 -4.61 -7.18 17.78
CA VAL A 367 -4.57 -7.89 19.06
C VAL A 367 -3.17 -8.48 19.30
N ALA A 368 -2.63 -8.28 20.49
CA ALA A 368 -1.31 -8.78 20.90
C ALA A 368 -1.23 -10.32 20.89
N SER A 369 -2.33 -10.99 21.19
CA SER A 369 -2.47 -12.45 21.16
C SER A 369 -3.72 -12.83 20.37
N PRO A 370 -3.69 -13.90 19.56
CA PRO A 370 -4.89 -14.44 18.94
C PRO A 370 -5.96 -14.78 19.98
N ILE A 371 -7.21 -14.51 19.65
CA ILE A 371 -8.36 -14.89 20.45
C ILE A 371 -8.79 -16.28 20.00
N VAL A 372 -8.97 -17.21 20.95
CA VAL A 372 -9.46 -18.56 20.67
C VAL A 372 -10.64 -18.83 21.59
N PHE A 373 -11.83 -18.93 21.00
CA PHE A 373 -13.02 -19.35 21.73
C PHE A 373 -13.04 -20.87 21.84
N SER A 374 -13.31 -21.41 23.02
CA SER A 374 -13.40 -22.85 23.22
C SER A 374 -14.75 -23.42 22.73
N ASN A 375 -14.82 -24.74 22.54
CA ASN A 375 -16.11 -25.41 22.31
C ASN A 375 -17.15 -25.16 23.42
N ALA A 376 -16.74 -24.85 24.65
CA ALA A 376 -17.67 -24.54 25.73
C ALA A 376 -18.34 -23.18 25.57
N GLU A 377 -17.72 -22.28 24.80
CA GLU A 377 -18.22 -20.95 24.46
C GLU A 377 -19.07 -20.96 23.18
N ALA A 378 -19.18 -22.09 22.51
CA ALA A 378 -19.99 -22.18 21.30
C ALA A 378 -21.48 -21.91 21.59
N GLY A 379 -22.11 -21.12 20.71
CA GLY A 379 -23.45 -20.58 20.87
C GLY A 379 -23.53 -19.34 21.77
N GLN A 380 -22.41 -18.89 22.34
CA GLN A 380 -22.34 -17.66 23.11
C GLN A 380 -21.97 -16.47 22.22
N ARG A 381 -22.34 -15.28 22.69
CA ARG A 381 -21.99 -14.01 22.06
C ARG A 381 -20.96 -13.31 22.93
N HIS A 382 -19.88 -12.87 22.30
CA HIS A 382 -18.79 -12.12 22.90
C HIS A 382 -18.72 -10.73 22.27
N HIS A 383 -18.12 -9.79 22.97
CA HIS A 383 -18.02 -8.41 22.53
C HIS A 383 -16.56 -7.97 22.53
N PHE A 384 -16.01 -7.74 21.35
CA PHE A 384 -14.69 -7.18 21.19
C PHE A 384 -14.78 -5.68 20.97
N TRP A 385 -14.05 -4.92 21.76
CA TRP A 385 -14.09 -3.47 21.76
C TRP A 385 -12.76 -2.90 21.32
N VAL A 386 -12.82 -1.85 20.50
CA VAL A 386 -11.66 -1.01 20.16
C VAL A 386 -12.02 0.44 20.45
N LYS A 387 -11.17 1.12 21.21
CA LYS A 387 -11.17 2.58 21.35
C LYS A 387 -10.00 3.14 20.58
N GLY A 388 -10.21 4.23 19.86
CA GLY A 388 -9.15 4.99 19.23
C GLY A 388 -9.30 6.46 19.48
N ARG A 389 -8.19 7.15 19.68
CA ARG A 389 -8.11 8.61 19.81
C ARG A 389 -7.27 9.16 18.68
N ASP A 390 -7.43 10.45 18.41
CA ASP A 390 -6.49 11.13 17.54
C ASP A 390 -5.18 11.48 18.30
N ILE A 391 -4.25 12.16 17.64
CA ILE A 391 -2.97 12.58 18.26
C ILE A 391 -3.12 13.52 19.46
N SER A 392 -4.28 14.15 19.68
CA SER A 392 -4.52 14.92 20.90
C SER A 392 -4.53 14.04 22.14
N ASP A 393 -4.79 12.74 21.98
CA ASP A 393 -4.97 11.74 23.04
C ASP A 393 -6.06 12.15 24.05
N SER A 394 -6.98 13.03 23.63
CA SER A 394 -8.11 13.51 24.41
C SER A 394 -9.23 12.49 24.41
N LYS A 395 -9.90 12.33 25.56
CA LYS A 395 -11.14 11.54 25.65
C LYS A 395 -12.24 12.07 24.73
N ASP A 396 -12.27 13.37 24.45
CA ASP A 396 -13.27 13.96 23.57
C ASP A 396 -13.06 13.57 22.08
N SER A 397 -11.88 13.08 21.72
CA SER A 397 -11.57 12.57 20.38
C SER A 397 -11.82 11.07 20.22
N GLU A 398 -12.36 10.42 21.24
CA GLU A 398 -12.46 8.95 21.27
C GLU A 398 -13.60 8.43 20.37
N LEU A 399 -13.29 7.40 19.58
CA LEU A 399 -14.31 6.54 18.97
C LEU A 399 -14.28 5.18 19.66
N LEU A 400 -15.43 4.73 20.17
CA LEU A 400 -15.65 3.37 20.65
C LEU A 400 -16.30 2.53 19.54
N CYS A 401 -15.67 1.41 19.20
CA CYS A 401 -16.11 0.46 18.20
C CYS A 401 -16.46 -0.86 18.87
N GLU A 402 -17.58 -1.45 18.49
CA GLU A 402 -18.03 -2.75 18.96
C GLU A 402 -18.01 -3.77 17.83
N VAL A 403 -17.37 -4.91 18.05
CA VAL A 403 -17.51 -6.11 17.22
C VAL A 403 -18.27 -7.15 18.03
N SER A 404 -19.47 -7.50 17.58
CA SER A 404 -20.30 -8.52 18.22
C SER A 404 -20.02 -9.87 17.59
N ILE A 405 -19.42 -10.76 18.37
CA ILE A 405 -18.88 -12.03 17.90
C ILE A 405 -19.80 -13.15 18.34
N PHE A 406 -20.42 -13.85 17.40
CA PHE A 406 -21.16 -15.06 17.68
C PHE A 406 -20.29 -16.29 17.45
N VAL A 407 -20.03 -17.08 18.49
CA VAL A 407 -19.17 -18.26 18.39
C VAL A 407 -19.98 -19.43 17.87
N VAL A 408 -19.63 -19.92 16.69
CA VAL A 408 -20.34 -20.98 15.98
C VAL A 408 -19.78 -22.36 16.37
N PRO A 409 -20.63 -23.26 16.92
CA PRO A 409 -20.28 -24.67 17.05
C PRO A 409 -20.34 -25.37 15.70
N PHE A 410 -19.25 -26.02 15.32
CA PHE A 410 -19.26 -26.99 14.21
C PHE A 410 -19.77 -28.33 14.73
N THR A 411 -21.08 -28.53 14.67
CA THR A 411 -21.74 -29.76 15.16
C THR A 411 -21.65 -30.88 14.14
N PHE A 412 -21.68 -30.55 12.84
CA PHE A 412 -21.70 -31.53 11.75
C PHE A 412 -22.76 -32.63 11.98
N GLU A 413 -23.89 -32.29 12.59
CA GLU A 413 -24.94 -33.23 12.98
C GLU A 413 -25.85 -33.61 11.81
N LYS A 414 -25.94 -32.74 10.81
CA LYS A 414 -26.67 -32.97 9.57
C LYS A 414 -25.74 -33.52 8.51
N LEU A 415 -26.29 -34.38 7.66
CA LEU A 415 -25.51 -35.05 6.62
C LEU A 415 -25.06 -34.07 5.53
N ALA A 416 -26.01 -33.47 4.81
CA ALA A 416 -25.67 -32.64 3.66
C ALA A 416 -26.65 -31.48 3.44
N LEU A 417 -26.12 -30.39 2.88
CA LEU A 417 -26.87 -29.25 2.37
C LEU A 417 -26.64 -29.12 0.86
N ILE A 418 -27.72 -29.06 0.09
CA ILE A 418 -27.68 -28.66 -1.32
C ILE A 418 -28.03 -27.18 -1.39
N VAL A 419 -27.06 -26.36 -1.80
CA VAL A 419 -27.28 -24.94 -2.08
C VAL A 419 -27.47 -24.77 -3.57
N ASP A 420 -28.65 -24.30 -3.94
CA ASP A 420 -29.01 -24.03 -5.32
C ASP A 420 -28.88 -22.52 -5.58
N ASP A 421 -27.71 -22.14 -6.09
CA ASP A 421 -27.35 -20.79 -6.55
C ASP A 421 -27.43 -20.68 -8.09
N SER A 422 -28.12 -21.60 -8.73
CA SER A 422 -28.29 -21.58 -10.18
C SER A 422 -29.55 -20.88 -10.58
N LYS A 423 -29.46 -20.11 -11.66
CA LYS A 423 -30.63 -19.66 -12.40
C LYS A 423 -30.56 -20.20 -13.81
N SER A 424 -31.22 -21.33 -14.04
CA SER A 424 -31.31 -21.94 -15.36
C SER A 424 -32.73 -21.86 -15.93
N VAL A 425 -32.90 -22.16 -17.21
CA VAL A 425 -34.22 -22.17 -17.87
C VAL A 425 -34.38 -23.50 -18.60
N PRO A 426 -35.38 -24.36 -18.28
CA PRO A 426 -36.29 -24.30 -17.14
C PRO A 426 -35.60 -24.74 -15.83
N ASP A 427 -35.62 -23.87 -14.82
CA ASP A 427 -35.00 -24.09 -13.49
C ASP A 427 -35.46 -25.41 -12.86
N VAL A 428 -36.77 -25.67 -12.86
CA VAL A 428 -37.34 -26.88 -12.26
C VAL A 428 -36.76 -28.19 -12.82
N ASP A 429 -36.46 -28.24 -14.12
CA ASP A 429 -35.91 -29.45 -14.75
C ASP A 429 -34.43 -29.61 -14.40
N HIS A 430 -33.74 -28.49 -14.26
CA HIS A 430 -32.36 -28.42 -13.85
C HIS A 430 -32.19 -28.79 -12.37
N ASP A 431 -33.02 -28.27 -11.47
CA ASP A 431 -32.93 -28.56 -10.04
C ASP A 431 -33.29 -30.03 -9.78
N ALA A 432 -34.29 -30.54 -10.51
CA ALA A 432 -34.60 -31.96 -10.53
C ALA A 432 -33.40 -32.80 -11.02
N PHE A 433 -32.67 -32.35 -12.04
CA PHE A 433 -31.47 -33.02 -12.51
C PHE A 433 -30.35 -32.97 -11.45
N MET A 434 -30.06 -31.81 -10.87
CA MET A 434 -29.04 -31.67 -9.84
C MET A 434 -29.37 -32.55 -8.63
N LYS A 435 -30.62 -32.63 -8.21
CA LYS A 435 -31.05 -33.47 -7.09
C LYS A 435 -31.01 -34.97 -7.42
N LEU A 436 -31.59 -35.38 -8.55
CA LEU A 436 -31.84 -36.78 -8.87
C LEU A 436 -30.69 -37.48 -9.58
N VAL A 437 -29.81 -36.72 -10.23
CA VAL A 437 -28.64 -37.23 -10.96
C VAL A 437 -27.39 -36.94 -10.16
N MET A 438 -27.16 -35.66 -9.82
CA MET A 438 -25.87 -35.23 -9.28
C MET A 438 -25.73 -35.48 -7.77
N ALA A 439 -26.73 -35.09 -6.98
CA ALA A 439 -26.76 -35.25 -5.53
C ALA A 439 -27.37 -36.58 -5.06
N ARG A 440 -27.76 -37.45 -6.00
CA ARG A 440 -28.46 -38.72 -5.73
C ARG A 440 -27.79 -39.53 -4.63
N ARG A 441 -26.46 -39.57 -4.67
CA ARG A 441 -25.68 -40.37 -3.73
C ARG A 441 -25.78 -39.87 -2.29
N PHE A 442 -25.95 -38.57 -2.04
CA PHE A 442 -26.21 -38.07 -0.68
C PHE A 442 -27.55 -38.58 -0.16
N LEU A 443 -28.58 -38.62 -1.01
CA LEU A 443 -29.91 -39.14 -0.65
C LEU A 443 -29.88 -40.63 -0.29
N ASP A 444 -28.94 -41.39 -0.85
CA ASP A 444 -28.75 -42.80 -0.49
C ASP A 444 -28.06 -42.95 0.89
N PHE A 445 -27.31 -41.95 1.35
CA PHE A 445 -26.65 -41.93 2.65
C PHE A 445 -27.54 -41.41 3.78
N GLY A 446 -28.50 -40.54 3.51
CA GLY A 446 -29.42 -40.01 4.52
C GLY A 446 -30.24 -38.80 4.08
N GLU A 447 -30.77 -38.08 5.08
CA GLU A 447 -31.55 -36.86 4.87
C GLU A 447 -30.64 -35.71 4.41
N VAL A 448 -31.11 -34.95 3.42
CA VAL A 448 -30.39 -33.84 2.80
C VAL A 448 -31.30 -32.63 2.81
N ASP A 449 -30.79 -31.51 3.33
CA ASP A 449 -31.52 -30.25 3.31
C ASP A 449 -31.22 -29.49 2.02
N GLU A 450 -32.17 -28.65 1.60
CA GLU A 450 -32.06 -27.82 0.41
C GLU A 450 -32.19 -26.35 0.78
N PHE A 451 -31.31 -25.51 0.23
CA PHE A 451 -31.32 -24.07 0.38
C PHE A 451 -31.41 -23.40 -1.00
N PRO A 452 -32.63 -23.12 -1.50
CA PRO A 452 -32.81 -22.45 -2.77
C PRO A 452 -32.52 -20.95 -2.61
N LEU A 453 -31.47 -20.46 -3.27
CA LEU A 453 -31.19 -19.02 -3.33
C LEU A 453 -32.07 -18.32 -4.35
N TRP A 454 -32.47 -19.06 -5.39
CA TRP A 454 -33.48 -18.64 -6.35
C TRP A 454 -34.80 -19.31 -5.99
N GLY A 455 -35.72 -18.54 -5.41
CA GLY A 455 -37.07 -19.04 -5.18
C GLY A 455 -37.77 -19.32 -6.50
N PHE A 456 -38.55 -20.41 -6.57
CA PHE A 456 -39.47 -20.68 -7.68
C PHE A 456 -40.21 -19.38 -8.03
N PRO A 457 -40.04 -18.84 -9.25
CA PRO A 457 -40.79 -17.67 -9.64
C PRO A 457 -42.24 -18.12 -9.82
N THR A 458 -43.04 -18.07 -8.76
CA THR A 458 -44.42 -17.64 -8.98
C THR A 458 -44.30 -16.23 -9.54
N GLU A 459 -44.62 -16.05 -10.83
CA GLU A 459 -44.62 -14.77 -11.53
C GLU A 459 -45.15 -13.65 -10.60
N GLY A 460 -44.25 -12.83 -10.05
CA GLY A 460 -44.61 -11.66 -9.24
C GLY A 460 -44.18 -11.65 -7.76
N SER A 461 -43.61 -12.72 -7.19
CA SER A 461 -42.97 -12.61 -5.87
C SER A 461 -41.59 -11.96 -6.00
N ALA A 462 -41.38 -10.84 -5.29
CA ALA A 462 -40.05 -10.28 -5.12
C ALA A 462 -39.10 -11.36 -4.59
N PRO A 463 -37.81 -11.37 -5.00
CA PRO A 463 -36.83 -12.25 -4.38
C PRO A 463 -36.97 -12.13 -2.87
N VAL A 464 -37.23 -13.25 -2.20
CA VAL A 464 -37.20 -13.33 -0.73
C VAL A 464 -35.88 -12.66 -0.35
N GLY A 465 -35.93 -11.60 0.47
CA GLY A 465 -34.76 -10.79 0.78
C GLY A 465 -33.59 -11.74 1.07
N LEU A 466 -32.56 -11.67 0.23
CA LEU A 466 -31.45 -12.63 0.21
C LEU A 466 -30.88 -12.70 1.63
N THR A 467 -31.31 -13.69 2.41
CA THR A 467 -30.69 -14.00 3.68
C THR A 467 -29.37 -14.64 3.32
N THR A 468 -28.28 -13.91 3.55
CA THR A 468 -26.93 -14.44 3.41
C THR A 468 -26.84 -15.75 4.19
N LEU A 469 -26.29 -16.79 3.57
CA LEU A 469 -26.14 -18.08 4.20
C LEU A 469 -25.03 -17.96 5.27
N GLN A 470 -25.44 -17.87 6.53
CA GLN A 470 -24.53 -17.64 7.66
C GLN A 470 -23.71 -18.90 8.01
N LEU A 471 -22.51 -18.70 8.53
CA LEU A 471 -21.62 -19.77 9.00
C LEU A 471 -22.31 -20.72 9.99
N SER A 472 -23.14 -20.22 10.89
CA SER A 472 -23.92 -20.98 11.87
C SER A 472 -24.90 -21.96 11.26
N TYR A 473 -25.39 -21.64 10.06
CA TYR A 473 -26.19 -22.57 9.26
C TYR A 473 -25.31 -23.64 8.62
N LEU A 474 -24.18 -23.25 8.01
CA LEU A 474 -23.24 -24.16 7.36
C LEU A 474 -22.62 -25.17 8.34
N ALA A 475 -22.30 -24.73 9.54
CA ALA A 475 -21.60 -25.49 10.58
C ALA A 475 -22.36 -26.74 11.07
N GLN A 476 -23.65 -26.85 10.74
CA GLN A 476 -24.49 -28.01 11.05
C GLN A 476 -24.24 -29.18 10.08
N TYR A 477 -23.70 -28.95 8.88
CA TYR A 477 -23.67 -29.93 7.80
C TYR A 477 -22.28 -30.53 7.58
N GLN A 478 -22.16 -31.86 7.59
CA GLN A 478 -20.92 -32.55 7.23
C GLN A 478 -20.49 -32.28 5.78
N HIS A 479 -21.47 -32.06 4.90
CA HIS A 479 -21.27 -31.90 3.48
C HIS A 479 -22.07 -30.71 2.92
N ILE A 480 -21.45 -29.92 2.06
CA ILE A 480 -22.14 -28.89 1.26
C ILE A 480 -21.95 -29.22 -0.22
N LEU A 481 -23.04 -29.37 -0.95
CA LEU A 481 -23.04 -29.32 -2.41
C LEU A 481 -23.50 -27.92 -2.82
N TRP A 482 -22.58 -27.12 -3.35
CA TRP A 482 -22.90 -25.80 -3.87
C TRP A 482 -22.98 -25.88 -5.38
N HIS A 483 -24.17 -25.68 -5.92
CA HIS A 483 -24.36 -25.55 -7.35
C HIS A 483 -24.52 -24.08 -7.73
N THR A 484 -23.71 -23.59 -8.65
CA THR A 484 -23.77 -22.21 -9.14
C THR A 484 -23.96 -22.15 -10.65
N ASN A 485 -24.78 -21.21 -11.11
CA ASN A 485 -24.93 -20.95 -12.53
C ASN A 485 -25.35 -19.49 -12.73
N ARG A 486 -24.43 -18.65 -13.20
CA ARG A 486 -24.76 -17.25 -13.48
C ARG A 486 -25.18 -17.07 -14.93
N GLY A 487 -26.48 -17.20 -15.15
CA GLY A 487 -27.14 -16.78 -16.39
C GLY A 487 -26.79 -15.34 -16.79
N VAL A 488 -26.69 -15.11 -18.10
CA VAL A 488 -26.37 -13.82 -18.73
C VAL A 488 -27.17 -12.68 -18.09
N SER A 489 -26.49 -11.61 -17.66
CA SER A 489 -27.04 -10.30 -17.22
C SER A 489 -27.84 -10.23 -15.90
N GLY A 490 -27.12 -9.87 -14.82
CA GLY A 490 -27.64 -8.93 -13.81
C GLY A 490 -28.43 -9.49 -12.61
N GLY A 491 -28.60 -10.80 -12.48
CA GLY A 491 -29.21 -11.38 -11.29
C GLY A 491 -28.32 -11.25 -10.04
N PRO A 492 -28.86 -10.86 -8.87
CA PRO A 492 -28.16 -10.83 -7.59
C PRO A 492 -28.13 -12.23 -6.95
N GLY A 493 -27.63 -13.25 -7.67
CA GLY A 493 -27.28 -14.50 -6.97
C GLY A 493 -26.31 -14.15 -5.86
N LEU A 494 -26.36 -14.84 -4.70
CA LEU A 494 -25.39 -14.57 -3.63
C LEU A 494 -24.03 -14.76 -4.29
N PRO A 495 -23.28 -13.68 -4.54
CA PRO A 495 -22.08 -13.86 -5.28
C PRO A 495 -21.19 -14.62 -4.30
N LEU A 496 -20.75 -15.81 -4.70
CA LEU A 496 -19.94 -16.73 -3.90
C LEU A 496 -18.77 -16.02 -3.19
N ASN A 497 -18.32 -14.88 -3.74
CA ASN A 497 -17.38 -13.95 -3.13
C ASN A 497 -17.83 -13.33 -1.78
N GLN A 498 -19.13 -13.17 -1.50
CA GLN A 498 -19.67 -12.61 -0.25
C GLN A 498 -19.62 -13.60 0.91
N ILE A 499 -19.54 -14.90 0.61
CA ILE A 499 -19.55 -15.98 1.60
C ILE A 499 -18.29 -16.83 1.53
N LYS A 500 -17.31 -16.46 0.68
CA LYS A 500 -16.08 -17.25 0.48
C LYS A 500 -15.33 -17.41 1.81
N ASP A 501 -15.41 -16.43 2.69
CA ASP A 501 -14.76 -16.45 4.01
C ASP A 501 -15.46 -17.45 4.94
N ASP A 502 -16.81 -17.50 4.93
CA ASP A 502 -17.59 -18.52 5.63
C ASP A 502 -17.32 -19.92 5.08
N LEU A 503 -17.23 -20.08 3.76
CA LEU A 503 -16.89 -21.36 3.11
C LEU A 503 -15.46 -21.81 3.43
N GLY A 504 -14.51 -20.88 3.48
CA GLY A 504 -13.12 -21.14 3.86
C GLY A 504 -13.02 -21.56 5.32
N THR A 505 -13.79 -20.89 6.17
CA THR A 505 -13.94 -21.24 7.58
C THR A 505 -14.57 -22.62 7.75
N TYR A 506 -15.62 -22.93 7.01
CA TYR A 506 -16.28 -24.23 6.99
C TYR A 506 -15.32 -25.36 6.59
N LEU A 507 -14.57 -25.18 5.51
CA LEU A 507 -13.55 -26.13 5.07
C LEU A 507 -12.45 -26.29 6.12
N SER A 508 -11.96 -25.18 6.69
CA SER A 508 -10.95 -25.22 7.75
C SER A 508 -11.46 -26.02 8.96
N ALA A 509 -12.73 -25.89 9.33
CA ALA A 509 -13.33 -26.67 10.43
C ALA A 509 -13.47 -28.19 10.13
N GLY A 510 -13.06 -28.65 8.95
CA GLY A 510 -13.14 -30.05 8.52
C GLY A 510 -14.40 -30.39 7.71
N GLY A 511 -15.19 -29.37 7.38
CA GLY A 511 -16.33 -29.48 6.49
C GLY A 511 -15.92 -29.96 5.09
N ARG A 512 -16.86 -30.56 4.35
CA ARG A 512 -16.58 -31.18 3.06
C ARG A 512 -17.44 -30.55 2.00
N MET A 513 -16.84 -30.10 0.91
CA MET A 513 -17.55 -29.30 -0.07
C MET A 513 -17.44 -29.87 -1.48
N PHE A 514 -18.56 -29.82 -2.19
CA PHE A 514 -18.66 -30.09 -3.60
C PHE A 514 -19.14 -28.82 -4.31
N LEU A 515 -18.21 -28.10 -4.93
CA LEU A 515 -18.53 -26.98 -5.82
C LEU A 515 -18.73 -27.50 -7.25
N VAL A 516 -19.88 -27.20 -7.84
CA VAL A 516 -20.20 -27.61 -9.22
C VAL A 516 -20.97 -26.50 -9.92
N GLY A 517 -20.70 -26.26 -11.20
CA GLY A 517 -21.34 -25.15 -11.91
C GLY A 517 -20.45 -24.46 -12.92
N ASP A 518 -20.92 -23.34 -13.45
CA ASP A 518 -20.12 -22.53 -14.37
C ASP A 518 -19.33 -21.43 -13.64
N ARG A 519 -18.09 -21.18 -14.08
CA ARG A 519 -17.25 -20.04 -13.67
C ARG A 519 -16.95 -19.93 -12.17
N ILE A 520 -16.86 -21.04 -11.46
CA ILE A 520 -16.66 -21.10 -10.00
C ILE A 520 -15.41 -20.31 -9.61
N SER A 521 -14.31 -20.52 -10.34
CA SER A 521 -13.04 -19.90 -10.00
C SER A 521 -13.11 -18.37 -10.17
N SER A 522 -13.73 -17.83 -11.22
CA SER A 522 -13.88 -16.38 -11.34
C SER A 522 -14.80 -15.77 -10.28
N HIS A 523 -15.82 -16.50 -9.85
CA HIS A 523 -16.69 -16.09 -8.75
C HIS A 523 -15.94 -15.93 -7.43
N MET A 524 -14.88 -16.70 -7.22
CA MET A 524 -14.05 -16.64 -6.02
C MET A 524 -12.92 -15.60 -6.06
N VAL A 525 -12.52 -15.09 -7.24
CA VAL A 525 -11.57 -13.95 -7.40
C VAL A 525 -12.34 -12.63 -7.59
N ASP A 526 -13.11 -12.25 -6.58
CA ASP A 526 -13.76 -10.95 -6.42
C ASP A 526 -14.67 -10.50 -7.58
N GLY A 527 -15.21 -11.45 -8.34
CA GLY A 527 -16.20 -11.18 -9.39
C GLY A 527 -15.64 -10.46 -10.64
N VAL A 528 -14.31 -10.38 -10.80
CA VAL A 528 -13.70 -9.80 -12.01
C VAL A 528 -13.77 -10.82 -13.15
N PHE A 529 -14.44 -10.50 -14.28
CA PHE A 529 -14.55 -11.41 -15.44
C PHE A 529 -13.50 -11.10 -16.53
N ARG A 530 -12.24 -10.95 -16.14
CA ARG A 530 -11.10 -10.82 -17.07
C ARG A 530 -10.37 -12.16 -17.14
N TYR A 531 -10.06 -12.61 -18.35
CA TYR A 531 -9.24 -13.80 -18.58
C TYR A 531 -8.07 -13.45 -19.51
N PRO A 532 -6.91 -14.08 -19.30
CA PRO A 532 -6.61 -14.98 -18.17
C PRO A 532 -6.69 -14.31 -16.80
N LYS A 533 -6.73 -15.11 -15.73
CA LYS A 533 -6.32 -14.65 -14.40
C LYS A 533 -4.99 -15.27 -14.07
N ASP A 534 -3.97 -14.43 -13.93
CA ASP A 534 -2.63 -14.90 -13.65
C ASP A 534 -2.36 -14.88 -12.13
N PRO A 535 -1.84 -15.97 -11.56
CA PRO A 535 -1.44 -16.00 -10.16
C PRO A 535 -0.40 -14.94 -9.85
N PRO A 536 -0.35 -14.48 -8.58
CA PRO A 536 0.78 -13.71 -8.11
C PRO A 536 2.05 -14.50 -8.46
N PRO A 537 2.97 -13.89 -9.21
CA PRO A 537 4.17 -14.56 -9.65
C PRO A 537 4.95 -15.04 -8.43
N LEU A 538 5.51 -16.25 -8.55
CA LEU A 538 6.29 -16.87 -7.48
C LEU A 538 7.52 -16.00 -7.20
N GLU A 539 7.52 -15.34 -6.03
CA GLU A 539 8.56 -14.47 -5.47
C GLU A 539 8.96 -13.25 -6.34
N GLY A 540 8.48 -12.06 -5.95
CA GLY A 540 9.15 -10.79 -6.25
C GLY A 540 8.57 -9.90 -7.36
N ASP A 541 7.45 -10.27 -7.98
CA ASP A 541 6.69 -9.38 -8.88
C ASP A 541 5.33 -9.05 -8.24
N GLU A 542 4.98 -7.76 -8.19
CA GLU A 542 3.74 -7.26 -7.57
C GLU A 542 2.52 -7.33 -8.52
N GLY A 543 2.59 -8.16 -9.57
CA GLY A 543 1.69 -8.08 -10.74
C GLY A 543 0.60 -9.15 -10.89
N GLY A 544 0.24 -9.89 -9.83
CA GLY A 544 -0.80 -10.93 -9.91
C GLY A 544 -2.24 -10.39 -9.88
N ASP A 545 -3.16 -11.08 -10.56
CA ASP A 545 -4.60 -10.74 -10.53
C ASP A 545 -5.32 -11.22 -9.25
N PHE A 546 -4.64 -12.01 -8.41
CA PHE A 546 -5.20 -12.50 -7.15
C PHE A 546 -4.26 -12.42 -5.95
N GLU A 547 -4.84 -12.12 -4.80
CA GLU A 547 -4.16 -12.11 -3.51
C GLU A 547 -3.91 -13.54 -3.01
N THR A 548 -2.78 -13.75 -2.32
CA THR A 548 -2.36 -15.08 -1.84
C THR A 548 -3.18 -15.60 -0.65
N ASP A 549 -4.02 -14.77 -0.06
CA ASP A 549 -4.95 -15.11 1.02
C ASP A 549 -6.35 -15.46 0.51
N ASN A 550 -6.62 -15.34 -0.80
CA ASN A 550 -7.96 -15.60 -1.32
C ASN A 550 -8.38 -17.09 -1.25
N PHE A 551 -9.68 -17.35 -1.34
CA PHE A 551 -10.27 -18.69 -1.24
C PHE A 551 -9.68 -19.69 -2.25
N ILE A 552 -9.43 -19.25 -3.49
CA ILE A 552 -8.87 -20.12 -4.53
C ILE A 552 -7.46 -20.57 -4.18
N TRP A 553 -6.65 -19.64 -3.69
CA TRP A 553 -5.29 -19.91 -3.30
C TRP A 553 -5.28 -20.81 -2.07
N THR A 554 -5.95 -20.38 -1.01
CA THR A 554 -5.88 -21.05 0.29
C THR A 554 -6.59 -22.41 0.28
N HIS A 555 -7.80 -22.47 -0.28
CA HIS A 555 -8.65 -23.64 -0.16
C HIS A 555 -8.76 -24.49 -1.43
N MET A 556 -8.82 -23.88 -2.62
CA MET A 556 -8.84 -24.63 -3.89
C MET A 556 -7.44 -25.09 -4.33
N ARG A 557 -6.38 -24.56 -3.70
CA ARG A 557 -4.96 -24.86 -3.98
C ARG A 557 -4.57 -24.65 -5.45
N VAL A 558 -5.28 -23.76 -6.16
CA VAL A 558 -4.95 -23.40 -7.53
C VAL A 558 -3.79 -22.40 -7.53
N ARG A 559 -2.72 -22.72 -8.25
CA ARG A 559 -1.51 -21.88 -8.43
C ARG A 559 -1.20 -21.61 -9.89
N ASN A 560 -2.11 -22.01 -10.75
CA ASN A 560 -1.98 -21.98 -12.19
C ASN A 560 -2.95 -20.93 -12.75
N ARG A 561 -2.71 -20.53 -14.00
CA ARG A 561 -3.53 -19.55 -14.71
C ARG A 561 -4.96 -20.06 -14.84
N ILE A 562 -5.93 -19.24 -14.48
CA ILE A 562 -7.34 -19.56 -14.76
C ILE A 562 -7.64 -19.06 -16.17
N VAL A 563 -8.09 -19.96 -17.02
CA VAL A 563 -8.50 -19.67 -18.39
C VAL A 563 -9.98 -19.95 -18.56
N SER A 564 -10.59 -19.16 -19.42
CA SER A 564 -11.95 -19.37 -19.91
C SER A 564 -11.97 -18.96 -21.38
N LEU A 565 -13.15 -19.07 -21.99
CA LEU A 565 -13.44 -18.46 -23.27
C LEU A 565 -13.28 -16.94 -23.17
N GLU A 566 -12.46 -16.35 -24.05
CA GLU A 566 -12.24 -14.90 -24.07
C GLU A 566 -13.58 -14.16 -24.27
N THR A 567 -13.89 -13.27 -23.34
CA THR A 567 -15.03 -12.34 -23.47
C THR A 567 -14.80 -11.47 -24.72
N GLY A 568 -15.57 -11.70 -25.79
CA GLY A 568 -15.41 -11.02 -27.07
C GLY A 568 -14.76 -11.84 -28.18
N ALA A 569 -14.52 -13.14 -27.95
CA ALA A 569 -14.16 -14.09 -28.99
C ALA A 569 -15.16 -14.02 -30.16
N ASN A 570 -14.66 -14.08 -31.40
CA ASN A 570 -15.53 -14.11 -32.57
C ASN A 570 -16.34 -15.43 -32.60
N PRO A 571 -17.47 -15.51 -33.32
CA PRO A 571 -18.30 -16.72 -33.35
C PRO A 571 -17.54 -18.01 -33.68
N ALA A 572 -16.56 -17.96 -34.59
CA ALA A 572 -15.75 -19.12 -34.96
C ALA A 572 -14.80 -19.58 -33.83
N GLN A 573 -14.32 -18.65 -32.99
CA GLN A 573 -13.57 -18.98 -31.78
C GLN A 573 -14.51 -19.58 -30.72
N LEU A 574 -15.67 -18.98 -30.50
CA LEU A 574 -16.67 -19.52 -29.56
C LEU A 574 -17.09 -20.95 -29.94
N GLU A 575 -17.29 -21.19 -31.23
CA GLU A 575 -17.53 -22.51 -31.80
C GLU A 575 -16.38 -23.47 -31.52
N ALA A 576 -15.14 -23.09 -31.84
CA ALA A 576 -13.96 -23.96 -31.66
C ALA A 576 -13.68 -24.37 -30.21
N SER A 577 -13.93 -23.47 -29.25
CA SER A 577 -13.60 -23.67 -27.83
C SER A 577 -14.81 -23.97 -26.92
N GLY A 578 -15.98 -24.22 -27.51
CA GLY A 578 -17.13 -24.74 -26.76
C GLY A 578 -16.87 -26.15 -26.22
N LEU A 579 -17.22 -26.39 -24.95
CA LEU A 579 -17.09 -27.67 -24.26
C LEU A 579 -18.15 -28.67 -24.73
N VAL A 580 -17.72 -29.74 -25.39
CA VAL A 580 -18.58 -30.86 -25.86
C VAL A 580 -18.42 -32.13 -25.05
N GLY A 581 -17.47 -32.14 -24.12
CA GLY A 581 -17.25 -33.24 -23.20
C GLY A 581 -16.19 -32.91 -22.16
N ALA A 582 -16.11 -33.74 -21.15
CA ALA A 582 -15.07 -33.72 -20.13
C ALA A 582 -14.39 -35.09 -20.13
N ARG A 583 -13.12 -35.12 -20.50
CA ARG A 583 -12.32 -36.35 -20.51
C ARG A 583 -11.78 -36.60 -19.12
N SER A 584 -12.04 -37.78 -18.59
CA SER A 584 -11.55 -38.19 -17.29
C SER A 584 -10.03 -38.31 -17.28
N LEU A 585 -9.42 -37.73 -16.26
CA LEU A 585 -8.00 -37.86 -15.92
C LEU A 585 -7.79 -38.82 -14.75
N HIS A 586 -8.88 -39.32 -14.14
CA HIS A 586 -8.85 -40.15 -12.94
C HIS A 586 -9.67 -41.42 -13.14
N PRO A 587 -9.13 -42.64 -12.89
CA PRO A 587 -9.75 -43.90 -13.28
C PRO A 587 -11.10 -44.20 -12.62
N ALA A 588 -11.44 -43.51 -11.53
CA ALA A 588 -12.75 -43.62 -10.88
C ALA A 588 -13.86 -42.82 -11.58
N TYR A 589 -13.51 -41.88 -12.45
CA TYR A 589 -14.46 -40.98 -13.08
C TYR A 589 -14.67 -41.38 -14.55
N PRO A 590 -15.91 -41.39 -15.07
CA PRO A 590 -16.17 -41.70 -16.46
C PRO A 590 -15.81 -40.52 -17.37
N ASP A 591 -15.59 -40.79 -18.66
CA ASP A 591 -15.68 -39.72 -19.66
C ASP A 591 -17.13 -39.23 -19.73
N ILE A 592 -17.32 -37.92 -19.89
CA ILE A 592 -18.63 -37.28 -19.96
C ILE A 592 -18.78 -36.62 -21.32
N ASP A 593 -19.74 -37.08 -22.10
CA ASP A 593 -20.05 -36.51 -23.42
C ASP A 593 -21.32 -35.66 -23.37
N LEU A 594 -21.41 -34.66 -24.26
CA LEU A 594 -22.64 -33.90 -24.47
C LEU A 594 -23.80 -34.83 -24.79
N ASP A 595 -24.98 -34.62 -24.19
CA ASP A 595 -26.17 -35.39 -24.55
C ASP A 595 -26.75 -34.86 -25.87
N TYR A 596 -26.24 -35.39 -26.98
CA TYR A 596 -26.68 -35.05 -28.34
C TYR A 596 -28.13 -35.46 -28.63
N GLN A 597 -28.77 -36.28 -27.79
CA GLN A 597 -30.19 -36.62 -27.96
C GLN A 597 -31.08 -35.52 -27.40
N LYS A 598 -30.63 -34.85 -26.32
CA LYS A 598 -31.36 -33.77 -25.65
C LYS A 598 -30.98 -32.39 -26.19
N TRP A 599 -29.73 -32.20 -26.61
CA TRP A 599 -29.18 -30.89 -26.94
C TRP A 599 -28.60 -30.86 -28.35
N ASP A 600 -29.00 -29.84 -29.12
CA ASP A 600 -28.29 -29.49 -30.34
C ASP A 600 -27.07 -28.64 -29.98
N PRO A 601 -25.84 -29.13 -30.20
CA PRO A 601 -24.61 -28.40 -29.90
C PRO A 601 -24.59 -26.97 -30.47
N TRP A 602 -25.16 -26.77 -31.66
CA TRP A 602 -25.16 -25.48 -32.34
C TRP A 602 -26.12 -24.48 -31.69
N LEU A 603 -27.29 -24.95 -31.23
CA LEU A 603 -28.26 -24.11 -30.53
C LEU A 603 -27.78 -23.69 -29.14
N VAL A 604 -26.98 -24.53 -28.48
CA VAL A 604 -26.39 -24.21 -27.17
C VAL A 604 -25.24 -23.19 -27.32
N LEU A 605 -24.56 -23.15 -28.47
CA LEU A 605 -23.51 -22.17 -28.78
C LEU A 605 -24.07 -20.80 -29.21
N ASP A 606 -25.04 -20.75 -30.13
CA ASP A 606 -25.54 -19.52 -30.77
C ASP A 606 -26.65 -18.78 -29.97
N GLY A 607 -27.30 -19.47 -29.03
CA GLY A 607 -28.49 -18.94 -28.34
C GLY A 607 -28.20 -18.02 -27.16
N ASN A 608 -28.74 -16.79 -27.19
CA ASN A 608 -28.82 -15.88 -26.03
C ASN A 608 -29.47 -16.52 -24.76
N ALA A 609 -30.11 -17.68 -24.88
CA ALA A 609 -30.86 -18.32 -23.79
C ALA A 609 -30.10 -19.45 -23.05
N PHE A 610 -28.95 -19.92 -23.55
CA PHE A 610 -28.29 -21.14 -23.02
C PHE A 610 -26.76 -21.04 -22.97
N GLN A 611 -26.22 -19.85 -22.72
CA GLN A 611 -24.79 -19.63 -22.57
C GLN A 611 -24.15 -20.32 -21.34
N SER A 612 -24.89 -21.04 -20.50
CA SER A 612 -24.49 -21.45 -19.14
C SER A 612 -23.69 -22.76 -19.00
N GLY A 613 -23.03 -23.29 -20.04
CA GLY A 613 -22.26 -24.53 -19.86
C GLY A 613 -21.23 -24.85 -20.91
N ILE A 614 -21.61 -24.85 -22.20
CA ILE A 614 -20.69 -25.16 -23.29
C ILE A 614 -19.72 -23.99 -23.53
N SER A 615 -20.18 -22.74 -23.41
CA SER A 615 -19.38 -21.54 -23.67
C SER A 615 -18.89 -20.81 -22.40
N ARG A 616 -19.08 -21.41 -21.22
CA ARG A 616 -18.80 -20.76 -19.92
C ARG A 616 -18.12 -21.67 -18.90
N TRP A 617 -17.33 -22.62 -19.38
CA TRP A 617 -16.44 -23.37 -18.51
C TRP A 617 -15.22 -22.53 -18.13
N GLU A 618 -14.62 -22.87 -17.00
CA GLU A 618 -13.29 -22.41 -16.61
C GLU A 618 -12.39 -23.61 -16.43
N ALA A 619 -11.10 -23.39 -16.67
CA ALA A 619 -10.11 -24.38 -16.36
C ALA A 619 -8.84 -23.74 -15.84
N VAL A 620 -8.07 -24.58 -15.17
CA VAL A 620 -6.74 -24.25 -14.69
C VAL A 620 -5.73 -24.73 -15.72
N GLN A 621 -4.89 -23.82 -16.24
CA GLN A 621 -3.93 -24.11 -17.31
C GLN A 621 -2.47 -23.97 -16.87
N GLY A 622 -1.63 -24.86 -17.38
CA GLY A 622 -0.18 -24.79 -17.29
C GLY A 622 0.43 -23.82 -18.31
N PHE A 623 0.95 -22.66 -17.87
CA PHE A 623 1.72 -21.80 -18.76
C PHE A 623 3.11 -22.43 -18.99
N PHE A 624 3.24 -23.28 -20.02
CA PHE A 624 4.47 -24.01 -20.39
C PHE A 624 5.03 -24.99 -19.35
N ARG A 625 4.31 -25.21 -18.24
CA ARG A 625 4.65 -26.18 -17.19
C ARG A 625 3.41 -27.03 -16.93
N PRO A 626 3.54 -28.35 -16.72
CA PRO A 626 2.42 -29.16 -16.26
C PRO A 626 1.75 -28.49 -15.06
N ILE A 627 0.42 -28.59 -14.97
CA ILE A 627 -0.33 -28.17 -13.77
C ILE A 627 0.43 -28.65 -12.54
N GLN A 628 0.76 -27.73 -11.64
CA GLN A 628 1.54 -28.07 -10.47
C GLN A 628 0.73 -29.08 -9.66
N ARG A 629 1.20 -30.32 -9.63
CA ARG A 629 0.58 -31.38 -8.85
C ARG A 629 0.99 -31.18 -7.40
N PHE A 630 0.10 -30.58 -6.62
CA PHE A 630 0.25 -30.52 -5.18
C PHE A 630 -0.04 -31.90 -4.59
N ALA A 631 0.70 -32.23 -3.54
CA ALA A 631 0.31 -33.38 -2.74
C ALA A 631 -1.12 -33.16 -2.23
N GLY A 632 -1.96 -34.19 -2.29
CA GLY A 632 -3.37 -34.10 -1.91
C GLY A 632 -4.31 -33.59 -3.00
N MET A 633 -3.81 -33.07 -4.13
CA MET A 633 -4.62 -32.61 -5.25
C MET A 633 -4.66 -33.63 -6.40
N ASP A 634 -5.86 -34.03 -6.82
CA ASP A 634 -6.07 -34.87 -8.00
C ASP A 634 -6.81 -34.08 -9.09
N SER A 635 -6.29 -34.09 -10.31
CA SER A 635 -7.01 -33.61 -11.49
C SER A 635 -8.04 -34.65 -11.94
N LEU A 636 -9.28 -34.23 -12.13
CA LEU A 636 -10.40 -35.11 -12.49
C LEU A 636 -10.73 -35.05 -13.97
N TYR A 637 -10.75 -33.86 -14.57
CA TYR A 637 -11.24 -33.69 -15.95
C TYR A 637 -10.41 -32.70 -16.76
N ALA A 638 -10.22 -33.03 -18.04
CA ALA A 638 -9.73 -32.13 -19.08
C ALA A 638 -10.86 -31.77 -20.07
N PRO A 639 -10.84 -30.56 -20.67
CA PRO A 639 -11.88 -30.14 -21.61
C PRO A 639 -11.77 -30.90 -22.93
N VAL A 640 -12.92 -31.35 -23.44
CA VAL A 640 -13.06 -31.77 -24.84
C VAL A 640 -13.86 -30.67 -25.53
N THR A 641 -13.24 -29.99 -26.48
CA THR A 641 -13.88 -28.91 -27.25
C THR A 641 -14.18 -29.33 -28.69
N PHE A 642 -15.00 -28.58 -29.42
CA PHE A 642 -15.28 -28.85 -30.84
C PHE A 642 -14.02 -28.93 -31.71
N ASP A 643 -13.03 -28.06 -31.49
CA ASP A 643 -11.77 -28.07 -32.24
C ASP A 643 -11.00 -29.40 -32.06
N THR A 644 -10.97 -29.95 -30.85
CA THR A 644 -10.31 -31.23 -30.56
C THR A 644 -11.00 -32.44 -31.19
N THR A 645 -12.26 -32.31 -31.60
CA THR A 645 -13.08 -33.42 -32.11
C THR A 645 -13.39 -33.34 -33.60
N TYR A 646 -13.41 -32.16 -34.25
CA TYR A 646 -14.08 -32.01 -35.55
C TYR A 646 -13.34 -31.43 -36.76
N THR A 647 -12.04 -31.06 -36.74
CA THR A 647 -11.38 -30.62 -38.00
C THR A 647 -9.94 -31.11 -38.29
N TYR A 648 -9.79 -31.65 -39.50
CA TYR A 648 -8.55 -31.90 -40.23
C TYR A 648 -7.95 -30.53 -40.67
N GLY A 649 -7.15 -29.86 -39.83
CA GLY A 649 -6.53 -28.58 -40.21
C GLY A 649 -6.05 -27.62 -39.11
N ALA A 650 -6.23 -27.97 -37.83
CA ALA A 650 -5.56 -27.46 -36.62
C ALA A 650 -5.42 -25.94 -36.44
N ARG A 651 -6.39 -25.33 -35.75
CA ARG A 651 -6.12 -24.20 -34.85
C ARG A 651 -6.31 -24.68 -33.42
N HIS A 652 -5.33 -25.42 -32.88
CA HIS A 652 -5.35 -25.85 -31.48
C HIS A 652 -5.81 -24.68 -30.60
N ALA A 653 -7.00 -24.82 -29.99
CA ALA A 653 -7.54 -23.84 -29.04
C ALA A 653 -6.61 -23.63 -27.83
N GLY A 654 -5.59 -24.48 -27.67
CA GLY A 654 -4.52 -24.32 -26.71
C GLY A 654 -4.96 -24.69 -25.31
N TYR A 655 -5.89 -25.63 -25.14
CA TYR A 655 -6.42 -26.08 -23.84
C TYR A 655 -6.08 -27.55 -23.53
N ASP A 656 -5.15 -28.14 -24.27
CA ASP A 656 -4.82 -29.58 -24.17
C ASP A 656 -4.28 -30.00 -22.79
N ASP A 657 -3.81 -29.03 -22.00
CA ASP A 657 -3.28 -29.20 -20.64
C ASP A 657 -4.18 -28.59 -19.55
N ALA A 658 -5.36 -28.10 -19.91
CA ALA A 658 -6.27 -27.45 -18.99
C ALA A 658 -7.05 -28.48 -18.16
N VAL A 659 -7.37 -28.13 -16.91
CA VAL A 659 -8.17 -28.96 -16.00
C VAL A 659 -9.39 -28.20 -15.52
N LEU A 660 -10.58 -28.75 -15.80
CA LEU A 660 -11.89 -28.19 -15.44
C LEU A 660 -12.54 -28.87 -14.23
N GLY A 661 -11.87 -29.86 -13.65
CA GLY A 661 -12.32 -30.48 -12.41
C GLY A 661 -11.16 -31.04 -11.62
N TRP A 662 -11.17 -30.84 -10.31
CA TRP A 662 -10.15 -31.35 -9.41
C TRP A 662 -10.74 -31.60 -8.02
N ARG A 663 -9.98 -32.30 -7.20
CA ARG A 663 -10.30 -32.50 -5.78
C ARG A 663 -9.07 -32.33 -4.93
N TYR A 664 -9.29 -32.00 -3.65
CA TYR A 664 -8.22 -31.77 -2.70
C TYR A 664 -8.55 -32.31 -1.32
N GLU A 665 -7.60 -33.04 -0.74
CA GLU A 665 -7.58 -33.46 0.67
C GLU A 665 -6.28 -33.01 1.33
N SER A 666 -6.38 -32.52 2.57
CA SER A 666 -5.22 -32.07 3.33
C SER A 666 -4.21 -33.19 3.53
N THR A 667 -2.96 -32.84 3.32
CA THR A 667 -1.82 -33.72 3.51
C THR A 667 -1.28 -33.62 4.93
N ARG A 668 -0.34 -34.52 5.26
CA ARG A 668 0.46 -34.40 6.49
C ARG A 668 1.19 -33.06 6.58
N GLN A 669 1.62 -32.50 5.45
CA GLN A 669 2.34 -31.23 5.43
C GLN A 669 1.41 -30.08 5.83
N ASP A 670 0.17 -30.08 5.34
CA ASP A 670 -0.82 -29.06 5.71
C ASP A 670 -1.12 -29.08 7.21
N THR A 671 -1.17 -30.26 7.84
CA THR A 671 -1.28 -30.39 9.29
C THR A 671 -0.08 -29.81 10.04
N ILE A 672 1.14 -30.03 9.52
CA ILE A 672 2.35 -29.45 10.13
C ILE A 672 2.32 -27.91 10.02
N ASP A 673 1.82 -27.40 8.90
CA ASP A 673 1.75 -25.97 8.61
C ASP A 673 0.51 -25.31 9.24
N GLY A 674 -0.39 -26.08 9.87
CA GLY A 674 -1.65 -25.57 10.43
C GLY A 674 -2.66 -25.09 9.37
N THR A 675 -2.47 -25.51 8.11
CA THR A 675 -3.34 -25.15 6.96
C THR A 675 -4.25 -26.30 6.53
N GLU A 676 -4.45 -27.25 7.42
CA GLU A 676 -5.38 -28.36 7.23
C GLU A 676 -6.84 -27.87 7.11
N GLN A 677 -7.52 -28.49 6.17
CA GLN A 677 -8.92 -28.31 5.83
C GLN A 677 -9.57 -29.66 5.51
N GLY A 678 -10.89 -29.68 5.43
CA GLY A 678 -11.65 -30.83 4.95
C GLY A 678 -11.48 -31.06 3.44
N ARG A 679 -12.35 -31.89 2.89
CA ARG A 679 -12.26 -32.31 1.49
C ARG A 679 -13.02 -31.38 0.58
N LEU A 680 -12.44 -31.12 -0.59
CA LEU A 680 -13.05 -30.27 -1.61
C LEU A 680 -13.06 -31.01 -2.94
N VAL A 681 -14.20 -30.97 -3.63
CA VAL A 681 -14.32 -31.31 -5.05
C VAL A 681 -14.80 -30.07 -5.78
N VAL A 682 -14.16 -29.75 -6.91
CA VAL A 682 -14.54 -28.65 -7.80
C VAL A 682 -14.77 -29.21 -9.20
N ILE A 683 -15.92 -28.90 -9.79
CA ILE A 683 -16.27 -29.21 -11.17
C ILE A 683 -16.76 -27.92 -11.83
N ASP A 684 -15.88 -27.27 -12.62
CA ASP A 684 -16.06 -25.92 -13.16
C ASP A 684 -16.68 -25.93 -14.58
N PHE A 685 -17.76 -26.71 -14.70
CA PHE A 685 -18.70 -26.67 -15.82
C PHE A 685 -20.11 -27.08 -15.37
N GLN A 686 -21.12 -26.74 -16.17
CA GLN A 686 -22.51 -27.06 -15.89
C GLN A 686 -22.88 -28.49 -16.35
N PRO A 687 -23.08 -29.46 -15.44
CA PRO A 687 -23.34 -30.86 -15.80
C PRO A 687 -24.68 -31.12 -16.50
N TYR A 688 -25.65 -30.21 -16.40
CA TYR A 688 -27.02 -30.40 -16.95
C TYR A 688 -27.10 -30.71 -18.46
N TYR A 689 -26.07 -30.33 -19.21
CA TYR A 689 -26.03 -30.50 -20.67
C TYR A 689 -25.47 -31.86 -21.13
N PHE A 690 -24.95 -32.68 -20.22
CA PHE A 690 -24.19 -33.88 -20.54
C PHE A 690 -24.98 -35.16 -20.28
N ASP A 691 -24.45 -36.30 -20.75
CA ASP A 691 -25.07 -37.61 -20.54
C ASP A 691 -25.35 -37.85 -19.05
N ALA A 692 -26.62 -38.07 -18.73
CA ALA A 692 -27.08 -38.14 -17.36
C ALA A 692 -26.46 -39.32 -16.59
N ASN A 693 -26.17 -40.45 -17.24
CA ASN A 693 -25.56 -41.60 -16.55
C ASN A 693 -24.11 -41.31 -16.19
N ALA A 694 -23.34 -40.75 -17.14
CA ALA A 694 -21.96 -40.34 -16.89
C ALA A 694 -21.87 -39.26 -15.79
N VAL A 695 -22.78 -38.28 -15.80
CA VAL A 695 -22.88 -37.27 -14.73
C VAL A 695 -23.25 -37.89 -13.39
N GLN A 696 -24.18 -38.85 -13.36
CA GLN A 696 -24.55 -39.56 -12.13
C GLN A 696 -23.36 -40.35 -11.56
N ASP A 697 -22.60 -41.03 -12.41
CA ASP A 697 -21.41 -41.79 -12.02
C ASP A 697 -20.30 -40.86 -11.51
N MET A 698 -20.10 -39.70 -12.16
CA MET A 698 -19.24 -38.62 -11.64
C MET A 698 -19.69 -38.18 -10.25
N GLY A 699 -20.97 -37.83 -10.08
CA GLY A 699 -21.49 -37.35 -8.79
C GLY A 699 -21.39 -38.39 -7.69
N THR A 700 -21.66 -39.65 -8.03
CA THR A 700 -21.49 -40.78 -7.11
C THR A 700 -20.04 -40.91 -6.66
N SER A 701 -19.08 -40.83 -7.58
CA SER A 701 -17.64 -40.93 -7.29
C SER A 701 -17.15 -39.77 -6.43
N SER A 702 -17.52 -38.54 -6.78
CA SER A 702 -17.20 -37.34 -5.98
C SER A 702 -17.76 -37.44 -4.56
N ILE A 703 -19.04 -37.82 -4.42
CA ILE A 703 -19.71 -37.90 -3.12
C ILE A 703 -19.11 -39.04 -2.29
N ASN A 704 -18.88 -40.22 -2.86
CA ASN A 704 -18.21 -41.32 -2.15
C ASN A 704 -16.84 -40.89 -1.63
N TRP A 705 -16.04 -40.22 -2.46
CA TRP A 705 -14.73 -39.73 -2.06
C TRP A 705 -14.82 -38.66 -0.97
N LEU A 706 -15.73 -37.70 -1.07
CA LEU A 706 -15.97 -36.71 -0.01
C LEU A 706 -16.33 -37.42 1.31
N MET A 707 -17.25 -38.37 1.27
CA MET A 707 -17.76 -39.12 2.43
C MET A 707 -16.68 -40.00 3.09
N THR A 708 -15.92 -40.74 2.29
CA THR A 708 -15.12 -41.89 2.76
C THR A 708 -13.62 -41.73 2.56
N GLY A 709 -13.19 -40.87 1.63
CA GLY A 709 -11.80 -40.77 1.17
C GLY A 709 -11.45 -41.85 0.15
N LEU A 710 -12.42 -42.67 -0.24
CA LEU A 710 -12.29 -43.73 -1.22
C LEU A 710 -13.23 -43.45 -2.39
N ASP A 711 -12.82 -43.85 -3.58
CA ASP A 711 -13.60 -43.64 -4.80
C ASP A 711 -14.84 -44.54 -4.89
N HIS A 712 -14.85 -45.69 -4.19
CA HIS A 712 -15.88 -46.73 -4.28
C HIS A 712 -16.17 -47.40 -2.94
#